data_AF-A0A267GV11-F1
#
_entry.id   AF-A0A267GV11-F1
#
_cell.length_a   1.000
_cell.length_b   1.000
_cell.length_c   1.000
_cell.angle_alpha   90.00
_cell.angle_beta   90.00
_cell.angle_gamma   90.00
#
_symmetry.space_group_name_H-M   'P 1'
#
loop_
_entity.id
_entity.type
_entity.pdbx_description
1 polymer ?
#
loop_
_entity_poly.entity_id
_entity_poly.type
_entity_poly.pdbx_seq_one_letter_code
_entity_poly.pdbx_strand_id
1 'polypeptide(L)'
;MPKKRNHEENLQALCAMCLRRAHCPLTEHQIELIQSTVYEGFKVERQYLPSGICDGCRRKLSSLSCPDSRPIPVLLAYDQIVTDLQSLPPSTRGNPDCNCELCSLASSHRSSSAVPDTKYLATGPPAGRGHPAVAEATAIQKLCSHCMSRIGPGLEHRCNKTTKLKNLRDKISPLTKHQLASSVIKECNEAAAGGIVLSQTAGKPLRVKVASSSAAEPITSVSRKGYISHETISALKVGLSLSSKQTLKLASILRLGAGQHVIEPNLREELQKRGRCLTSFFTLVQLPFIRSSGQTQEVSGPRPAVICSDLQGLLNHICTERGIENSFVKIGIDGGGGSLKVVLTVNGESEPAASPVKKLACSRQFLNSGVKKLMIIAIAPDVSETYLNVKLLLDSLNLQAISFTVACDLKLANIVIGLQNHAAMYPCTWCEAKAPFTADGLTRTFGSVTKNAAAFSEAGNELRSAKLFKSCVNKPLLSGGEDEPILNKLPPPELHLLIGVVNKIVDSLEADGGHVLSWAASHNIGRADYRGGSFEGNQCHAILQLADELTSILPEQLKQFGEALRCFCEVVHACFGEKLQPEYEQLIQQFRESYCKLPIRVTPKFTVCSSMWSSFADCMAKAWAHFLSRLVKVLTMISVKYGKTLSAGVVTQRWDNSFYRLRYNLIAVICNCL
;
A
#
# COMPACT_ATOMS: atom_id res chain seq x y z
N MET A 1 -12.44 -26.74 -60.20
CA MET A 1 -13.90 -26.93 -60.34
C MET A 1 -14.52 -27.07 -58.95
N PRO A 2 -15.65 -26.42 -58.63
CA PRO A 2 -16.27 -26.56 -57.32
C PRO A 2 -16.71 -28.01 -57.09
N LYS A 3 -16.39 -28.56 -55.92
CA LYS A 3 -16.77 -29.92 -55.51
C LYS A 3 -18.30 -30.04 -55.55
N LYS A 4 -18.83 -30.98 -56.35
CA LYS A 4 -20.27 -31.24 -56.44
C LYS A 4 -20.75 -31.79 -55.09
N ARG A 5 -21.83 -31.21 -54.56
CA ARG A 5 -22.37 -31.59 -53.25
C ARG A 5 -22.95 -33.00 -53.28
N ASN A 6 -22.72 -33.78 -52.23
CA ASN A 6 -23.40 -35.07 -52.07
C ASN A 6 -24.88 -34.86 -51.64
N HIS A 7 -25.67 -35.94 -51.61
CA HIS A 7 -27.10 -35.87 -51.25
C HIS A 7 -27.35 -35.25 -49.88
N GLU A 8 -26.55 -35.62 -48.87
CA GLU A 8 -26.68 -35.13 -47.50
C GLU A 8 -26.33 -33.62 -47.37
N GLU A 9 -25.29 -33.16 -48.07
CA GLU A 9 -24.91 -31.75 -48.18
C GLU A 9 -26.00 -30.93 -48.89
N ASN A 10 -26.74 -31.53 -49.84
CA ASN A 10 -27.89 -30.88 -50.48
C ASN A 10 -29.09 -30.77 -49.53
N LEU A 11 -29.35 -31.77 -48.69
CA LEU A 11 -30.40 -31.71 -47.67
C LEU A 11 -30.09 -30.67 -46.58
N GLN A 12 -28.82 -30.46 -46.23
CA GLN A 12 -28.40 -29.39 -45.31
C GLN A 12 -28.59 -27.99 -45.90
N ALA A 13 -28.54 -27.86 -47.23
CA ALA A 13 -28.69 -26.59 -47.93
C ALA A 13 -30.15 -26.11 -48.05
N LEU A 14 -31.13 -26.97 -47.72
CA LEU A 14 -32.56 -26.67 -47.81
C LEU A 14 -33.22 -26.56 -46.43
N CYS A 15 -34.20 -25.66 -46.33
CA CYS A 15 -34.97 -25.43 -45.11
C CYS A 15 -36.04 -26.52 -44.95
N ALA A 16 -36.06 -27.19 -43.80
CA ALA A 16 -37.01 -28.26 -43.48
C ALA A 16 -38.49 -27.84 -43.56
N MET A 17 -38.81 -26.56 -43.36
CA MET A 17 -40.20 -26.08 -43.32
C MET A 17 -40.69 -25.42 -44.61
N CYS A 18 -39.80 -25.02 -45.52
CA CYS A 18 -40.22 -24.25 -46.71
C CYS A 18 -39.38 -24.49 -47.97
N LEU A 19 -38.42 -25.42 -47.93
CA LEU A 19 -37.52 -25.78 -49.03
C LEU A 19 -36.73 -24.61 -49.64
N ARG A 20 -36.66 -23.45 -48.97
CA ARG A 20 -35.77 -22.34 -49.33
C ARG A 20 -34.35 -22.63 -48.87
N ARG A 21 -33.36 -21.88 -49.38
CA ARG A 21 -31.97 -22.01 -48.93
C ARG A 21 -31.84 -21.83 -47.41
N ALA A 22 -31.24 -22.82 -46.76
CA ALA A 22 -30.93 -22.77 -45.34
C ALA A 22 -29.68 -21.92 -45.08
N HIS A 23 -29.61 -21.34 -43.89
CA HIS A 23 -28.45 -20.59 -43.42
C HIS A 23 -27.68 -21.33 -42.32
N CYS A 24 -28.34 -22.24 -41.60
CA CYS A 24 -27.73 -23.03 -40.54
C CYS A 24 -28.38 -24.43 -40.47
N PRO A 25 -27.67 -25.43 -39.93
CA PRO A 25 -28.24 -26.75 -39.64
C PRO A 25 -29.25 -26.67 -38.48
N LEU A 26 -30.22 -27.59 -38.46
CA LEU A 26 -31.20 -27.71 -37.38
C LEU A 26 -30.54 -28.16 -36.06
N THR A 27 -30.89 -27.50 -34.95
CA THR A 27 -30.49 -27.94 -33.60
C THR A 27 -31.47 -28.99 -33.05
N GLU A 28 -31.04 -29.78 -32.06
CA GLU A 28 -31.86 -30.83 -31.43
C GLU A 28 -33.21 -30.33 -30.91
N HIS A 29 -33.20 -29.18 -30.24
CA HIS A 29 -34.42 -28.49 -29.79
C HIS A 29 -35.34 -28.08 -30.95
N GLN A 30 -34.81 -27.65 -32.09
CA GLN A 30 -35.63 -27.28 -33.25
C GLN A 30 -36.27 -28.51 -33.90
N ILE A 31 -35.58 -29.65 -33.89
CA ILE A 31 -36.11 -30.93 -34.38
C ILE A 31 -37.31 -31.34 -33.53
N GLU A 32 -37.24 -31.18 -32.21
CA GLU A 32 -38.34 -31.47 -31.28
C GLU A 32 -39.57 -30.56 -31.46
N LEU A 33 -39.32 -29.29 -31.74
CA LEU A 33 -40.39 -28.35 -32.09
C LEU A 33 -41.06 -28.73 -33.42
N ILE A 34 -40.28 -29.09 -34.44
CA ILE A 34 -40.84 -29.50 -35.74
C ILE A 34 -41.65 -30.81 -35.59
N GLN A 35 -41.12 -31.77 -34.83
CA GLN A 35 -41.79 -33.04 -34.50
C GLN A 35 -43.16 -32.81 -33.83
N SER A 36 -43.22 -31.88 -32.87
CA SER A 36 -44.44 -31.64 -32.09
C SER A 36 -45.44 -30.67 -32.73
N THR A 37 -45.02 -29.85 -33.70
CA THR A 37 -45.87 -28.77 -34.25
C THR A 37 -46.10 -28.81 -35.76
N VAL A 38 -45.29 -29.54 -36.53
CA VAL A 38 -45.33 -29.52 -38.00
C VAL A 38 -45.51 -30.92 -38.59
N TYR A 39 -44.72 -31.90 -38.13
CA TYR A 39 -44.78 -33.27 -38.65
C TYR A 39 -44.34 -34.30 -37.60
N GLU A 40 -45.28 -35.13 -37.14
CA GLU A 40 -45.06 -36.14 -36.09
C GLU A 40 -44.06 -37.25 -36.47
N GLY A 41 -43.72 -37.44 -37.75
CA GLY A 41 -42.75 -38.45 -38.21
C GLY A 41 -41.30 -37.95 -38.37
N PHE A 42 -41.03 -36.67 -38.11
CA PHE A 42 -39.80 -35.98 -38.52
C PHE A 42 -38.49 -36.59 -37.98
N LYS A 43 -38.46 -37.07 -36.73
CA LYS A 43 -37.28 -37.72 -36.13
C LYS A 43 -37.01 -39.10 -36.75
N VAL A 44 -38.05 -39.86 -37.10
CA VAL A 44 -37.93 -41.23 -37.63
C VAL A 44 -37.45 -41.22 -39.08
N GLU A 45 -37.94 -40.28 -39.87
CA GLU A 45 -37.70 -40.21 -41.32
C GLU A 45 -36.62 -39.19 -41.70
N ARG A 46 -35.81 -38.78 -40.71
CA ARG A 46 -34.81 -37.70 -40.81
C ARG A 46 -33.81 -37.87 -41.96
N GLN A 47 -33.49 -39.12 -42.32
CA GLN A 47 -32.56 -39.42 -43.41
C GLN A 47 -33.07 -39.01 -44.80
N TYR A 48 -34.39 -38.81 -44.95
CA TYR A 48 -35.04 -38.39 -46.20
C TYR A 48 -35.46 -36.91 -46.18
N LEU A 49 -35.37 -36.23 -45.03
CA LEU A 49 -35.89 -34.87 -44.87
C LEU A 49 -34.76 -33.83 -44.83
N PRO A 50 -35.01 -32.57 -45.26
CA PRO A 50 -34.00 -31.51 -45.17
C PRO A 50 -33.56 -31.24 -43.73
N SER A 51 -32.26 -31.01 -43.54
CA SER A 51 -31.63 -30.86 -42.23
C SER A 51 -31.19 -29.42 -41.91
N GLY A 52 -31.46 -28.47 -42.81
CA GLY A 52 -31.20 -27.04 -42.61
C GLY A 52 -32.45 -26.22 -42.23
N ILE A 53 -32.23 -24.98 -41.78
CA ILE A 53 -33.28 -23.99 -41.51
C ILE A 53 -32.89 -22.59 -42.01
N CYS A 54 -33.86 -21.84 -42.55
CA CYS A 54 -33.68 -20.43 -42.96
C CYS A 54 -34.07 -19.48 -41.82
N ASP A 55 -33.56 -18.24 -41.83
CA ASP A 55 -33.78 -17.25 -40.76
C ASP A 55 -35.25 -16.87 -40.58
N GLY A 56 -36.05 -16.97 -41.64
CA GLY A 56 -37.49 -16.73 -41.60
C GLY A 56 -38.21 -17.82 -40.81
N CYS A 57 -37.96 -19.08 -41.14
CA CYS A 57 -38.56 -20.23 -40.43
C CYS A 57 -38.01 -20.37 -39.01
N ARG A 58 -36.72 -20.09 -38.78
CA ARG A 58 -36.12 -20.07 -37.43
C ARG A 58 -36.83 -19.10 -36.50
N ARG A 59 -37.11 -17.88 -36.96
CA ARG A 59 -37.84 -16.87 -36.17
C ARG A 59 -39.29 -17.27 -35.91
N LYS A 60 -39.97 -17.89 -36.89
CA LYS A 60 -41.34 -18.40 -36.71
C LYS A 60 -41.39 -19.56 -35.71
N LEU A 61 -40.49 -20.53 -35.84
CA LEU A 61 -40.38 -21.66 -34.91
C LEU A 61 -40.10 -21.17 -33.49
N SER A 62 -39.21 -20.18 -33.32
CA SER A 62 -38.90 -19.59 -32.01
C SER A 62 -40.08 -18.79 -31.43
N SER A 63 -40.97 -18.25 -32.28
CA SER A 63 -42.17 -17.53 -31.82
C SER A 63 -43.29 -18.44 -31.33
N LEU A 64 -43.24 -19.76 -31.62
CA LEU A 64 -44.22 -20.73 -31.11
C LEU A 64 -44.13 -20.93 -29.59
N SER A 65 -43.03 -20.53 -28.97
CA SER A 65 -42.85 -20.53 -27.52
C SER A 65 -43.46 -19.30 -26.83
N CYS A 66 -44.14 -18.41 -27.57
CA CYS A 66 -44.68 -17.14 -27.08
C CYS A 66 -46.20 -17.03 -27.39
N PRO A 67 -47.00 -16.31 -26.58
CA PRO A 67 -48.46 -16.20 -26.77
C PRO A 67 -48.90 -15.61 -28.12
N ASP A 68 -48.10 -14.70 -28.68
CA ASP A 68 -48.33 -14.07 -30.00
C ASP A 68 -47.71 -14.90 -31.14
N SER A 69 -48.16 -16.14 -31.27
CA SER A 69 -47.62 -17.06 -32.28
C SER A 69 -47.98 -16.59 -33.70
N ARG A 70 -47.00 -16.62 -34.61
CA ARG A 70 -47.23 -16.34 -36.04
C ARG A 70 -47.66 -17.63 -36.74
N PRO A 71 -48.65 -17.59 -37.65
CA PRO A 71 -49.10 -18.78 -38.35
C PRO A 71 -47.94 -19.43 -39.12
N ILE A 72 -47.80 -20.75 -38.91
CA ILE A 72 -46.83 -21.58 -39.61
C ILE A 72 -47.20 -21.57 -41.10
N PRO A 73 -46.27 -21.22 -42.01
CA PRO A 73 -46.55 -21.19 -43.44
C PRO A 73 -46.76 -22.61 -43.99
N VAL A 74 -47.61 -22.71 -45.01
CA VAL A 74 -47.84 -23.82 -45.98
C VAL A 74 -47.18 -25.14 -45.59
N LEU A 75 -48.01 -26.12 -45.19
CA LEU A 75 -47.58 -27.48 -44.93
C LEU A 75 -46.94 -28.07 -46.20
N LEU A 76 -45.69 -28.53 -46.05
CA LEU A 76 -45.05 -29.38 -47.03
C LEU A 76 -45.71 -30.76 -46.98
N ALA A 77 -45.82 -31.42 -48.13
CA ALA A 77 -46.26 -32.81 -48.21
C ALA A 77 -45.11 -33.75 -47.78
N TYR A 78 -44.81 -33.79 -46.47
CA TYR A 78 -43.69 -34.59 -45.92
C TYR A 78 -43.79 -36.07 -46.29
N ASP A 79 -44.99 -36.65 -46.23
CA ASP A 79 -45.22 -38.05 -46.59
C ASP A 79 -44.89 -38.33 -48.07
N GLN A 80 -45.12 -37.36 -48.96
CA GLN A 80 -44.77 -37.48 -50.38
C GLN A 80 -43.26 -37.37 -50.60
N ILE A 81 -42.56 -36.50 -49.84
CA ILE A 81 -41.09 -36.40 -49.89
C ILE A 81 -40.46 -37.73 -49.51
N VAL A 82 -40.97 -38.35 -48.44
CA VAL A 82 -40.44 -39.60 -47.90
C VAL A 82 -40.74 -40.76 -48.86
N THR A 83 -41.97 -40.86 -49.37
CA THR A 83 -42.36 -41.88 -50.37
C THR A 83 -41.49 -41.80 -51.62
N ASP A 84 -41.28 -40.60 -52.15
CA ASP A 84 -40.48 -40.40 -53.36
C ASP A 84 -39.02 -40.79 -53.14
N LEU A 85 -38.43 -40.43 -52.00
CA LEU A 85 -37.03 -40.75 -51.70
C LEU A 85 -36.81 -42.22 -51.36
N GLN A 86 -37.78 -42.89 -50.73
CA GLN A 86 -37.75 -44.35 -50.50
C GLN A 86 -37.85 -45.14 -51.82
N SER A 87 -38.55 -44.59 -52.82
CA SER A 87 -38.71 -45.22 -54.14
C SER A 87 -37.45 -45.12 -55.02
N LEU A 88 -36.50 -44.24 -54.67
CA LEU A 88 -35.26 -44.05 -55.41
C LEU A 88 -34.17 -45.02 -54.93
N PRO A 89 -33.37 -45.60 -55.84
CA PRO A 89 -32.27 -46.47 -55.45
C PRO A 89 -31.23 -45.70 -54.63
N PRO A 90 -30.68 -46.27 -53.54
CA PRO A 90 -29.68 -45.61 -52.72
C PRO A 90 -28.43 -45.28 -53.54
N SER A 91 -27.87 -44.08 -53.33
CA SER A 91 -26.67 -43.64 -54.04
C SER A 91 -25.47 -44.52 -53.63
N THR A 92 -24.97 -45.32 -54.57
CA THR A 92 -23.80 -46.19 -54.38
C THR A 92 -22.54 -45.53 -54.94
N ARG A 93 -21.35 -46.04 -54.57
CA ARG A 93 -20.06 -45.54 -55.10
C ARG A 93 -19.97 -45.51 -56.65
N GLY A 94 -20.84 -46.25 -57.35
CA GLY A 94 -20.92 -46.26 -58.82
C GLY A 94 -21.88 -45.23 -59.44
N ASN A 95 -22.74 -44.56 -58.65
CA ASN A 95 -23.65 -43.51 -59.14
C ASN A 95 -23.79 -42.38 -58.09
N PRO A 96 -22.85 -41.43 -58.04
CA PRO A 96 -22.78 -40.39 -57.00
C PRO A 96 -23.79 -39.25 -57.20
N ASP A 97 -24.46 -39.19 -58.36
CA ASP A 97 -25.37 -38.12 -58.72
C ASP A 97 -26.81 -38.48 -58.35
N CYS A 98 -27.29 -37.95 -57.22
CA CYS A 98 -28.68 -38.08 -56.83
C CYS A 98 -29.57 -37.15 -57.68
N ASN A 99 -30.46 -37.73 -58.48
CA ASN A 99 -31.41 -37.00 -59.33
C ASN A 99 -32.74 -36.68 -58.64
N CYS A 100 -32.80 -36.73 -57.30
CA CYS A 100 -34.04 -36.39 -56.59
C CYS A 100 -34.34 -34.88 -56.72
N GLU A 101 -35.63 -34.54 -56.67
CA GLU A 101 -36.09 -33.15 -56.79
C GLU A 101 -35.44 -32.25 -55.74
N LEU A 102 -35.23 -32.72 -54.50
CA LEU A 102 -34.53 -31.95 -53.46
C LEU A 102 -33.07 -31.59 -53.83
N CYS A 103 -32.31 -32.50 -54.45
CA CYS A 103 -30.95 -32.20 -54.90
C CYS A 103 -30.93 -31.19 -56.05
N SER A 104 -31.90 -31.28 -56.96
CA SER A 104 -32.12 -30.28 -58.02
C SER A 104 -32.48 -28.91 -57.44
N LEU A 105 -33.34 -28.89 -56.42
CA LEU A 105 -33.74 -27.67 -55.72
C LEU A 105 -32.57 -27.01 -54.98
N ALA A 106 -31.70 -27.79 -54.33
CA ALA A 106 -30.51 -27.31 -53.64
C ALA A 106 -29.46 -26.73 -54.60
N SER A 107 -29.33 -27.33 -55.79
CA SER A 107 -28.36 -26.92 -56.82
C SER A 107 -28.81 -25.71 -57.63
N SER A 108 -30.12 -25.42 -57.67
CA SER A 108 -30.65 -24.26 -58.40
C SER A 108 -30.12 -22.91 -57.86
N HIS A 109 -29.73 -22.00 -58.76
CA HIS A 109 -29.32 -20.62 -58.44
C HIS A 109 -30.52 -19.70 -58.15
N ARG A 110 -31.35 -20.06 -57.16
CA ARG A 110 -32.49 -19.23 -56.73
C ARG A 110 -32.10 -18.28 -55.59
N SER A 111 -32.73 -17.12 -55.56
CA SER A 111 -32.62 -16.19 -54.43
C SER A 111 -33.20 -16.84 -53.17
N SER A 112 -32.65 -16.52 -52.00
CA SER A 112 -33.12 -17.04 -50.70
C SER A 112 -34.59 -16.70 -50.40
N SER A 113 -35.16 -15.72 -51.11
CA SER A 113 -36.53 -15.25 -50.95
C SER A 113 -37.54 -15.89 -51.91
N ALA A 114 -37.07 -16.56 -52.98
CA ALA A 114 -37.95 -17.18 -53.97
C ALA A 114 -38.73 -18.36 -53.36
N VAL A 115 -40.01 -18.48 -53.70
CA VAL A 115 -40.80 -19.68 -53.38
C VAL A 115 -40.32 -20.81 -54.30
N PRO A 116 -39.95 -21.97 -53.76
CA PRO A 116 -39.59 -23.12 -54.59
C PRO A 116 -40.79 -23.55 -55.43
N ASP A 117 -40.58 -23.75 -56.74
CA ASP A 117 -41.55 -24.45 -57.58
C ASP A 117 -41.30 -25.95 -57.42
N THR A 118 -42.19 -26.64 -56.70
CA THR A 118 -42.03 -28.05 -56.29
C THR A 118 -43.38 -28.68 -56.12
N LYS A 119 -43.49 -29.98 -56.41
CA LYS A 119 -44.71 -30.75 -56.10
C LYS A 119 -44.96 -30.94 -54.60
N TYR A 120 -43.96 -30.68 -53.76
CA TYR A 120 -44.04 -30.81 -52.30
C TYR A 120 -44.71 -29.62 -51.58
N LEU A 121 -45.03 -28.55 -52.32
CA LEU A 121 -45.76 -27.39 -51.79
C LEU A 121 -47.22 -27.48 -52.21
N ALA A 122 -48.13 -27.51 -51.23
CA ALA A 122 -49.57 -27.48 -51.52
C ALA A 122 -49.95 -26.15 -52.19
N THR A 123 -50.32 -26.19 -53.47
CA THR A 123 -50.78 -25.03 -54.25
C THR A 123 -52.19 -24.63 -53.83
N GLY A 124 -52.32 -23.58 -53.01
CA GLY A 124 -53.54 -22.77 -52.96
C GLY A 124 -53.62 -21.80 -54.15
N PRO A 125 -54.82 -21.31 -54.55
CA PRO A 125 -55.01 -20.59 -55.82
C PRO A 125 -54.24 -19.25 -55.86
N PRO A 126 -53.90 -18.74 -57.06
CA PRO A 126 -53.15 -17.49 -57.19
C PRO A 126 -54.03 -16.33 -56.69
N ALA A 127 -53.59 -15.65 -55.63
CA ALA A 127 -54.20 -14.40 -55.21
C ALA A 127 -53.90 -13.32 -56.27
N GLY A 128 -54.80 -13.20 -57.24
CA GLY A 128 -54.94 -12.03 -58.07
C GLY A 128 -55.04 -10.78 -57.19
N ARG A 129 -54.46 -9.69 -57.67
CA ARG A 129 -54.58 -8.36 -57.08
C ARG A 129 -56.05 -7.92 -57.19
N GLY A 130 -56.86 -8.33 -56.24
CA GLY A 130 -58.22 -7.88 -56.01
C GLY A 130 -58.25 -7.01 -54.76
N HIS A 131 -58.79 -5.81 -54.92
CA HIS A 131 -59.02 -4.85 -53.85
C HIS A 131 -59.75 -5.47 -52.65
N PRO A 132 -59.43 -5.08 -51.40
CA PRO A 132 -60.22 -5.47 -50.24
C PRO A 132 -61.66 -4.97 -50.41
N ALA A 133 -62.59 -5.84 -50.03
CA ALA A 133 -64.01 -5.56 -49.94
C ALA A 133 -64.28 -4.21 -49.26
N VAL A 134 -65.34 -3.55 -49.73
CA VAL A 134 -65.96 -2.38 -49.13
C VAL A 134 -66.30 -2.67 -47.67
N ALA A 135 -65.35 -2.41 -46.78
CA ALA A 135 -65.64 -1.92 -45.45
C ALA A 135 -66.07 -0.46 -45.60
N GLU A 136 -67.06 -0.06 -44.81
CA GLU A 136 -67.64 1.28 -44.72
C GLU A 136 -66.71 2.39 -45.20
N ALA A 137 -67.22 3.24 -46.10
CA ALA A 137 -66.49 4.39 -46.63
C ALA A 137 -65.90 5.22 -45.47
N THR A 138 -64.64 4.95 -45.11
CA THR A 138 -63.86 5.81 -44.24
C THR A 138 -63.73 7.12 -44.97
N ALA A 139 -64.51 8.11 -44.54
CA ALA A 139 -64.50 9.47 -45.04
C ALA A 139 -63.05 9.90 -45.29
N ILE A 140 -62.75 10.35 -46.51
CA ILE A 140 -61.43 10.84 -46.89
C ILE A 140 -61.02 11.90 -45.86
N GLN A 141 -60.11 11.55 -44.97
CA GLN A 141 -59.66 12.43 -43.90
C GLN A 141 -58.85 13.56 -44.53
N LYS A 142 -59.46 14.73 -44.70
CA LYS A 142 -58.74 15.93 -45.13
C LYS A 142 -57.71 16.26 -44.06
N LEU A 143 -56.43 16.26 -44.42
CA LEU A 143 -55.34 16.68 -43.55
C LEU A 143 -54.95 18.11 -43.89
N CYS A 144 -54.57 18.88 -42.88
CA CYS A 144 -53.93 20.17 -43.05
C CYS A 144 -52.59 20.00 -43.75
N SER A 145 -52.39 20.70 -44.87
CA SER A 145 -51.12 20.72 -45.60
C SER A 145 -49.95 21.26 -44.77
N HIS A 146 -50.23 22.16 -43.80
CA HIS A 146 -49.19 22.77 -42.98
C HIS A 146 -48.82 21.94 -41.73
N CYS A 147 -49.79 21.51 -40.93
CA CYS A 147 -49.50 20.83 -39.65
C CYS A 147 -49.90 19.34 -39.62
N MET A 148 -50.47 18.80 -40.70
CA MET A 148 -50.86 17.39 -40.82
C MET A 148 -51.94 16.91 -39.84
N SER A 149 -52.66 17.83 -39.16
CA SER A 149 -53.86 17.52 -38.36
C SER A 149 -55.06 17.22 -39.27
N ARG A 150 -56.05 16.45 -38.78
CA ARG A 150 -57.33 16.26 -39.47
C ARG A 150 -58.12 17.59 -39.51
N ILE A 151 -58.75 17.90 -40.64
CA ILE A 151 -59.61 19.07 -40.86
C ILE A 151 -61.00 18.57 -41.28
N GLY A 152 -62.04 19.12 -40.64
CA GLY A 152 -63.44 18.86 -40.98
C GLY A 152 -64.37 19.85 -40.27
N PRO A 153 -65.64 19.95 -40.69
CA PRO A 153 -66.61 20.82 -40.03
C PRO A 153 -66.74 20.44 -38.55
N GLY A 154 -66.61 21.41 -37.64
CA GLY A 154 -66.73 21.19 -36.19
C GLY A 154 -65.47 20.65 -35.48
N LEU A 155 -64.34 20.44 -36.18
CA LEU A 155 -63.09 19.99 -35.56
C LEU A 155 -62.17 21.18 -35.22
N GLU A 156 -61.74 21.27 -33.95
CA GLU A 156 -60.76 22.27 -33.53
C GLU A 156 -59.40 22.06 -34.22
N HIS A 157 -58.92 23.10 -34.90
CA HIS A 157 -57.68 23.04 -35.67
C HIS A 157 -56.69 24.13 -35.24
N ARG A 158 -55.64 23.74 -34.49
CA ARG A 158 -54.55 24.66 -34.10
C ARG A 158 -53.30 24.45 -34.96
N CYS A 159 -53.21 25.21 -36.06
CA CYS A 159 -52.09 25.14 -36.99
C CYS A 159 -50.85 25.88 -36.47
N ASN A 160 -49.90 25.17 -35.87
CA ASN A 160 -48.60 25.74 -35.51
C ASN A 160 -47.46 24.70 -35.65
N LYS A 161 -46.21 25.18 -35.57
CA LYS A 161 -45.00 24.35 -35.75
C LYS A 161 -44.90 23.20 -34.72
N THR A 162 -45.31 23.45 -33.47
CA THR A 162 -45.29 22.46 -32.40
C THR A 162 -46.28 21.32 -32.66
N THR A 163 -47.51 21.66 -33.09
CA THR A 163 -48.52 20.69 -33.51
C THR A 163 -48.04 19.87 -34.71
N LYS A 164 -47.36 20.51 -35.68
CA LYS A 164 -46.77 19.82 -36.85
C LYS A 164 -45.75 18.75 -36.43
N LEU A 165 -44.80 19.12 -35.57
CA LEU A 165 -43.75 18.19 -35.11
C LEU A 165 -44.34 17.03 -34.30
N LYS A 166 -45.32 17.29 -33.45
CA LYS A 166 -46.03 16.25 -32.71
C LYS A 166 -46.75 15.27 -33.65
N ASN A 167 -47.50 15.79 -34.62
CA ASN A 167 -48.21 14.96 -35.60
C ASN A 167 -47.27 14.12 -36.46
N LEU A 168 -46.13 14.67 -36.89
CA LEU A 168 -45.12 13.92 -37.63
C LEU A 168 -44.50 12.83 -36.75
N ARG A 169 -44.15 13.14 -35.51
CA ARG A 169 -43.63 12.15 -34.57
C ARG A 169 -44.64 11.02 -34.34
N ASP A 170 -45.92 11.32 -34.16
CA ASP A 170 -46.88 10.28 -33.79
C ASP A 170 -47.31 9.43 -35.00
N LYS A 171 -47.20 9.96 -36.24
CA LYS A 171 -47.52 9.25 -37.48
C LYS A 171 -46.38 8.38 -38.05
N ILE A 172 -45.13 8.59 -37.62
CA ILE A 172 -43.96 7.87 -38.14
C ILE A 172 -43.64 6.64 -37.27
N SER A 173 -43.23 5.53 -37.90
CA SER A 173 -42.85 4.29 -37.19
C SER A 173 -41.62 4.48 -36.29
N PRO A 174 -41.47 3.69 -35.20
CA PRO A 174 -40.30 3.77 -34.32
C PRO A 174 -38.97 3.60 -35.08
N LEU A 175 -38.90 2.69 -36.03
CA LEU A 175 -37.69 2.46 -36.83
C LEU A 175 -37.31 3.70 -37.66
N THR A 176 -38.30 4.28 -38.34
CA THR A 176 -38.10 5.46 -39.18
C THR A 176 -37.68 6.69 -38.35
N LYS A 177 -38.14 6.82 -37.10
CA LYS A 177 -37.66 7.86 -36.18
C LYS A 177 -36.17 7.74 -35.90
N HIS A 178 -35.68 6.52 -35.63
CA HIS A 178 -34.26 6.29 -35.38
C HIS A 178 -33.42 6.56 -36.62
N GLN A 179 -33.89 6.16 -37.80
CA GLN A 179 -33.21 6.42 -39.07
C GLN A 179 -33.12 7.92 -39.38
N LEU A 180 -34.22 8.66 -39.19
CA LEU A 180 -34.24 10.11 -39.38
C LEU A 180 -33.31 10.82 -38.39
N ALA A 181 -33.33 10.42 -37.11
CA ALA A 181 -32.42 10.97 -36.10
C ALA A 181 -30.95 10.69 -36.46
N SER A 182 -30.63 9.48 -36.92
CA SER A 182 -29.28 9.11 -37.35
C SER A 182 -28.82 9.92 -38.57
N SER A 183 -29.69 10.17 -39.55
CA SER A 183 -29.36 10.99 -40.73
C SER A 183 -29.04 12.42 -40.32
N VAL A 184 -29.90 13.04 -39.52
CA VAL A 184 -29.72 14.43 -39.06
C VAL A 184 -28.44 14.58 -38.24
N ILE A 185 -28.15 13.62 -37.35
CA ILE A 185 -26.91 13.63 -36.57
C ILE A 185 -25.69 13.52 -37.49
N LYS A 186 -25.74 12.67 -38.53
CA LYS A 186 -24.65 12.53 -39.50
C LYS A 186 -24.41 13.81 -40.29
N GLU A 187 -25.47 14.43 -40.80
CA GLU A 187 -25.42 15.71 -41.52
C GLU A 187 -24.85 16.84 -40.64
N CYS A 188 -25.29 16.95 -39.38
CA CYS A 188 -24.75 17.95 -38.47
C CYS A 188 -23.30 17.68 -38.05
N ASN A 189 -22.88 16.41 -38.02
CA ASN A 189 -21.50 16.04 -37.71
C ASN A 189 -20.54 16.39 -38.84
N GLU A 190 -20.98 16.24 -40.10
CA GLU A 190 -20.20 16.63 -41.29
C GLU A 190 -20.05 18.16 -41.39
N ALA A 191 -20.98 18.92 -40.82
CA ALA A 191 -21.00 20.39 -40.90
C ALA A 191 -20.29 21.14 -39.74
N ALA A 192 -19.94 20.49 -38.62
CA ALA A 192 -19.51 21.19 -37.39
C ALA A 192 -18.18 20.68 -36.80
N ALA A 193 -17.13 21.52 -36.87
CA ALA A 193 -15.82 21.25 -36.25
C ALA A 193 -15.79 21.36 -34.70
N GLY A 194 -16.94 21.65 -34.05
CA GLY A 194 -17.02 22.00 -32.62
C GLY A 194 -18.05 21.22 -31.79
N GLY A 195 -18.60 20.13 -32.33
CA GLY A 195 -19.65 19.32 -31.68
C GLY A 195 -21.06 19.63 -32.17
N ILE A 196 -21.96 18.65 -32.08
CA ILE A 196 -23.30 18.70 -32.66
C ILE A 196 -24.23 19.43 -31.69
N VAL A 197 -24.92 20.46 -32.17
CA VAL A 197 -25.92 21.22 -31.40
C VAL A 197 -27.26 21.15 -32.10
N LEU A 198 -28.26 20.51 -31.48
CA LEU A 198 -29.61 20.34 -32.02
C LEU A 198 -30.58 21.35 -31.40
N SER A 199 -31.34 22.04 -32.23
CA SER A 199 -32.40 22.96 -31.79
C SER A 199 -33.59 22.21 -31.19
N GLN A 200 -34.12 22.70 -30.06
CA GLN A 200 -35.33 22.16 -29.42
C GLN A 200 -36.53 23.08 -29.63
N THR A 201 -37.75 22.53 -29.57
CA THR A 201 -39.01 23.30 -29.68
C THR A 201 -39.25 24.25 -28.52
N ALA A 202 -38.71 23.93 -27.33
CA ALA A 202 -38.68 24.78 -26.15
C ALA A 202 -37.45 24.43 -25.31
N GLY A 203 -36.70 25.42 -24.82
CA GLY A 203 -35.51 25.22 -23.99
C GLY A 203 -34.18 25.46 -24.71
N LYS A 204 -33.06 25.23 -23.99
CA LYS A 204 -31.70 25.42 -24.52
C LYS A 204 -31.35 24.33 -25.55
N PRO A 205 -30.57 24.64 -26.59
CA PRO A 205 -30.15 23.66 -27.59
C PRO A 205 -29.43 22.46 -26.97
N LEU A 206 -29.70 21.26 -27.49
CA LEU A 206 -29.13 20.00 -27.00
C LEU A 206 -27.76 19.76 -27.63
N ARG A 207 -26.72 19.55 -26.81
CA ARG A 207 -25.38 19.17 -27.28
C ARG A 207 -25.23 17.66 -27.34
N VAL A 208 -24.86 17.13 -28.50
CA VAL A 208 -24.67 15.69 -28.74
C VAL A 208 -23.20 15.44 -29.10
N LYS A 209 -22.57 14.44 -28.46
CA LYS A 209 -21.23 13.94 -28.83
C LYS A 209 -21.36 12.55 -29.42
N VAL A 210 -20.84 12.36 -30.63
CA VAL A 210 -20.77 11.05 -31.30
C VAL A 210 -19.33 10.57 -31.22
N ALA A 211 -19.09 9.37 -30.69
CA ALA A 211 -17.75 8.78 -30.67
C ALA A 211 -17.42 8.24 -32.07
N SER A 212 -16.35 8.72 -32.68
CA SER A 212 -15.88 8.23 -33.98
C SER A 212 -15.14 6.89 -33.82
N SER A 213 -15.60 5.87 -34.54
CA SER A 213 -15.03 4.52 -34.53
C SER A 213 -13.72 4.38 -35.33
N SER A 214 -13.12 5.48 -35.80
CA SER A 214 -12.03 5.50 -36.77
C SER A 214 -10.68 6.02 -36.26
N ALA A 215 -10.50 6.16 -34.95
CA ALA A 215 -9.19 6.43 -34.35
C ALA A 215 -8.59 5.15 -33.74
N ALA A 216 -8.22 4.21 -34.61
CA ALA A 216 -7.31 3.12 -34.28
C ALA A 216 -5.93 3.46 -34.86
N GLU A 217 -5.24 4.41 -34.25
CA GLU A 217 -3.80 4.60 -34.41
C GLU A 217 -3.11 4.50 -33.04
N PRO A 218 -1.83 4.07 -32.99
CA PRO A 218 -1.20 3.51 -31.80
C PRO A 218 -0.97 4.59 -30.74
N ILE A 219 -1.56 4.41 -29.57
CA ILE A 219 -1.39 5.31 -28.42
C ILE A 219 -0.01 5.10 -27.81
N THR A 220 1.00 5.80 -28.33
CA THR A 220 2.09 6.31 -27.51
C THR A 220 1.63 7.64 -26.89
N SER A 221 1.62 7.68 -25.55
CA SER A 221 1.35 8.82 -24.67
C SER A 221 -0.12 9.19 -24.34
N VAL A 222 -0.55 8.69 -23.18
CA VAL A 222 -1.42 9.31 -22.15
C VAL A 222 -2.88 9.63 -22.51
N SER A 223 -3.78 8.70 -22.17
CA SER A 223 -4.75 8.88 -21.05
C SER A 223 -5.55 7.57 -20.87
N ARG A 224 -5.05 6.67 -20.01
CA ARG A 224 -5.74 5.44 -19.62
C ARG A 224 -6.94 5.81 -18.74
N LYS A 225 -8.07 5.12 -18.94
CA LYS A 225 -9.18 5.05 -17.97
C LYS A 225 -8.61 4.80 -16.56
N GLY A 226 -9.07 5.59 -15.59
CA GLY A 226 -8.42 5.84 -14.30
C GLY A 226 -8.40 4.65 -13.33
N TYR A 227 -7.25 3.98 -13.24
CA TYR A 227 -6.91 3.14 -12.10
C TYR A 227 -6.16 3.97 -11.07
N ILE A 228 -6.41 3.70 -9.79
CA ILE A 228 -5.53 4.09 -8.69
C ILE A 228 -4.26 3.24 -8.81
N SER A 229 -3.13 3.90 -9.02
CA SER A 229 -1.82 3.24 -9.20
C SER A 229 -1.34 2.56 -7.91
N HIS A 230 -0.45 1.57 -8.06
CA HIS A 230 0.25 0.95 -6.92
C HIS A 230 0.99 1.97 -6.04
N GLU A 231 1.54 3.02 -6.64
CA GLU A 231 2.18 4.13 -5.93
C GLU A 231 1.19 4.87 -5.04
N THR A 232 -0.01 5.17 -5.55
CA THR A 232 -1.05 5.86 -4.78
C THR A 232 -1.56 5.00 -3.62
N ILE A 233 -1.71 3.68 -3.83
CA ILE A 233 -2.07 2.75 -2.75
C ILE A 233 -0.93 2.63 -1.71
N SER A 234 0.33 2.69 -2.14
CA SER A 234 1.49 2.67 -1.24
C SER A 234 1.59 3.95 -0.41
N ALA A 235 1.33 5.10 -1.03
CA ALA A 235 1.20 6.39 -0.35
C ALA A 235 0.10 6.34 0.73
N LEU A 236 -1.07 5.77 0.41
CA LEU A 236 -2.15 5.57 1.38
C LEU A 236 -1.75 4.63 2.51
N LYS A 237 -1.07 3.52 2.19
CA LYS A 237 -0.57 2.57 3.18
C LYS A 237 0.37 3.24 4.18
N VAL A 238 1.32 4.05 3.70
CA VAL A 238 2.30 4.76 4.54
C VAL A 238 1.63 5.88 5.34
N GLY A 239 0.84 6.73 4.68
CA GLY A 239 0.17 7.87 5.29
C GLY A 239 -0.82 7.46 6.39
N LEU A 240 -1.58 6.37 6.17
CA LEU A 240 -2.55 5.83 7.13
C LEU A 240 -1.98 4.74 8.04
N SER A 241 -0.68 4.42 7.93
CA SER A 241 0.01 3.39 8.73
C SER A 241 -0.69 2.01 8.67
N LEU A 242 -1.11 1.59 7.49
CA LEU A 242 -1.83 0.34 7.26
C LEU A 242 -0.87 -0.85 7.09
N SER A 243 -1.20 -1.97 7.74
CA SER A 243 -0.57 -3.26 7.43
C SER A 243 -0.94 -3.71 6.01
N SER A 244 -0.14 -4.58 5.39
CA SER A 244 -0.45 -5.07 4.03
C SER A 244 -1.80 -5.81 3.96
N LYS A 245 -2.23 -6.46 5.05
CA LYS A 245 -3.57 -7.04 5.18
C LYS A 245 -4.66 -5.97 5.19
N GLN A 246 -4.47 -4.89 5.95
CA GLN A 246 -5.40 -3.77 5.97
C GLN A 246 -5.44 -3.03 4.62
N THR A 247 -4.30 -2.88 3.94
CA THR A 247 -4.23 -2.31 2.59
C THR A 247 -5.00 -3.15 1.58
N LEU A 248 -4.91 -4.50 1.66
CA LEU A 248 -5.71 -5.39 0.82
C LEU A 248 -7.21 -5.31 1.17
N LYS A 249 -7.56 -5.17 2.46
CA LYS A 249 -8.94 -4.95 2.90
C LYS A 249 -9.49 -3.62 2.38
N LEU A 250 -8.71 -2.54 2.47
CA LEU A 250 -9.02 -1.23 1.88
C LEU A 250 -9.26 -1.36 0.37
N ALA A 251 -8.35 -2.04 -0.34
CA ALA A 251 -8.49 -2.27 -1.77
C ALA A 251 -9.76 -3.07 -2.11
N SER A 252 -10.15 -4.04 -1.29
CA SER A 252 -11.40 -4.77 -1.45
C SER A 252 -12.63 -3.87 -1.29
N ILE A 253 -12.62 -2.98 -0.30
CA ILE A 253 -13.71 -2.02 -0.06
C ILE A 253 -13.84 -1.04 -1.23
N LEU A 254 -12.71 -0.52 -1.73
CA LEU A 254 -12.69 0.37 -2.89
C LEU A 254 -13.21 -0.32 -4.15
N ARG A 255 -12.87 -1.60 -4.36
CA ARG A 255 -13.39 -2.38 -5.50
C ARG A 255 -14.90 -2.64 -5.41
N LEU A 256 -15.43 -2.81 -4.21
CA LEU A 256 -16.87 -2.96 -3.98
C LEU A 256 -17.63 -1.65 -4.27
N GLY A 257 -17.10 -0.51 -3.80
CA GLY A 257 -17.79 0.79 -3.92
C GLY A 257 -17.66 1.45 -5.28
N ALA A 258 -16.47 1.40 -5.90
CA ALA A 258 -16.17 2.14 -7.12
C ALA A 258 -15.98 1.25 -8.38
N GLY A 259 -15.96 -0.08 -8.21
CA GLY A 259 -15.84 -1.06 -9.30
C GLY A 259 -14.55 -1.91 -9.27
N GLN A 260 -14.60 -3.12 -9.87
CA GLN A 260 -13.48 -4.07 -9.80
C GLN A 260 -12.17 -3.55 -10.41
N HIS A 261 -12.27 -2.66 -11.39
CA HIS A 261 -11.15 -2.08 -12.14
C HIS A 261 -10.74 -0.70 -11.62
N VAL A 262 -10.99 -0.38 -10.35
CA VAL A 262 -10.59 0.91 -9.76
C VAL A 262 -9.11 0.93 -9.38
N ILE A 263 -8.53 -0.23 -9.05
CA ILE A 263 -7.15 -0.34 -8.59
C ILE A 263 -6.38 -1.18 -9.60
N GLU A 264 -5.12 -0.79 -9.83
CA GLU A 264 -4.19 -1.53 -10.66
C GLU A 264 -4.16 -3.04 -10.28
N PRO A 265 -4.18 -3.96 -11.28
CA PRO A 265 -4.16 -5.40 -11.03
C PRO A 265 -2.90 -5.84 -10.28
N ASN A 266 -2.90 -7.03 -9.69
CA ASN A 266 -1.72 -7.61 -9.01
C ASN A 266 -1.17 -6.83 -7.80
N LEU A 267 -1.99 -5.97 -7.16
CA LEU A 267 -1.61 -5.26 -5.92
C LEU A 267 -1.02 -6.15 -4.83
N ARG A 268 -1.50 -7.40 -4.71
CA ARG A 268 -0.97 -8.34 -3.72
C ARG A 268 0.49 -8.70 -4.00
N GLU A 269 0.82 -8.98 -5.25
CA GLU A 269 2.17 -9.35 -5.69
C GLU A 269 3.10 -8.15 -5.54
N GLU A 270 2.64 -6.95 -5.91
CA GLU A 270 3.43 -5.72 -5.74
C GLU A 270 3.71 -5.42 -4.26
N LEU A 271 2.72 -5.55 -3.37
CA LEU A 271 2.92 -5.40 -1.92
C LEU A 271 3.89 -6.46 -1.35
N GLN A 272 3.88 -7.68 -1.90
CA GLN A 272 4.82 -8.73 -1.49
C GLN A 272 6.23 -8.47 -2.01
N LYS A 273 6.37 -8.03 -3.27
CA LYS A 273 7.63 -7.66 -3.91
C LYS A 273 8.29 -6.52 -3.14
N ARG A 274 7.54 -5.44 -2.87
CA ARG A 274 8.01 -4.32 -2.02
C ARG A 274 8.38 -4.80 -0.63
N GLY A 275 7.55 -5.62 0.02
CA GLY A 275 7.86 -6.14 1.36
C GLY A 275 9.06 -7.09 1.44
N ARG A 276 9.64 -7.51 0.31
CA ARG A 276 10.79 -8.42 0.23
C ARG A 276 12.01 -7.78 -0.43
N CYS A 277 11.94 -6.50 -0.77
CA CYS A 277 12.94 -5.74 -1.52
C CYS A 277 14.35 -5.84 -0.93
N LEU A 278 14.47 -5.92 0.40
CA LEU A 278 15.75 -5.96 1.11
C LEU A 278 16.19 -7.35 1.54
N THR A 279 15.50 -8.42 1.13
CA THR A 279 15.77 -9.78 1.65
C THR A 279 17.19 -10.26 1.36
N SER A 280 17.78 -9.80 0.26
CA SER A 280 19.16 -10.10 -0.15
C SER A 280 20.21 -9.56 0.81
N PHE A 281 19.95 -8.46 1.51
CA PHE A 281 20.92 -7.81 2.42
C PHE A 281 20.98 -8.46 3.80
N PHE A 282 20.01 -9.32 4.15
CA PHE A 282 19.90 -9.90 5.49
C PHE A 282 20.10 -11.40 5.46
N THR A 283 20.81 -11.93 6.45
CA THR A 283 21.00 -13.35 6.68
C THR A 283 20.50 -13.74 8.07
N LEU A 284 20.12 -15.00 8.22
CA LEU A 284 19.79 -15.59 9.52
C LEU A 284 21.02 -16.38 9.96
N VAL A 285 21.62 -15.99 11.09
CA VAL A 285 22.83 -16.59 11.64
C VAL A 285 22.51 -17.14 13.03
N GLN A 286 23.16 -18.24 13.39
CA GLN A 286 23.07 -18.81 14.73
C GLN A 286 24.30 -18.35 15.52
N LEU A 287 24.10 -17.56 16.57
CA LEU A 287 25.18 -16.99 17.39
C LEU A 287 25.18 -17.60 18.80
N PRO A 288 26.36 -17.87 19.39
CA PRO A 288 26.49 -18.47 20.71
C PRO A 288 26.34 -17.40 21.81
N PHE A 289 25.16 -16.78 21.92
CA PHE A 289 24.91 -15.80 22.97
C PHE A 289 24.95 -16.43 24.36
N ILE A 290 25.42 -15.66 25.34
CA ILE A 290 25.57 -16.09 26.72
C ILE A 290 24.33 -15.67 27.51
N ARG A 291 23.78 -16.62 28.29
CA ARG A 291 22.74 -16.32 29.28
C ARG A 291 23.41 -16.14 30.63
N SER A 292 23.06 -15.06 31.31
CA SER A 292 23.41 -14.89 32.71
C SER A 292 22.24 -15.41 33.54
N SER A 293 22.43 -16.55 34.20
CA SER A 293 21.56 -17.06 35.26
C SER A 293 22.34 -16.97 36.58
N GLY A 294 22.42 -15.77 37.16
CA GLY A 294 23.15 -15.56 38.41
C GLY A 294 24.68 -15.51 38.22
N GLN A 295 25.43 -16.16 39.13
CA GLN A 295 26.91 -16.10 39.19
C GLN A 295 27.60 -17.00 38.15
N THR A 296 26.91 -17.96 37.53
CA THR A 296 27.44 -18.82 36.48
C THR A 296 27.02 -18.32 35.10
N GLN A 297 28.01 -18.09 34.23
CA GLN A 297 27.79 -17.83 32.81
C GLN A 297 27.61 -19.17 32.11
N GLU A 298 26.36 -19.56 31.84
CA GLU A 298 26.11 -20.72 30.99
C GLU A 298 26.05 -20.27 29.53
N VAL A 299 26.81 -20.95 28.68
CA VAL A 299 26.69 -20.82 27.23
C VAL A 299 25.30 -21.33 26.86
N SER A 300 24.37 -20.42 26.57
CA SER A 300 23.12 -20.82 25.94
C SER A 300 23.48 -21.45 24.61
N GLY A 301 22.80 -22.55 24.25
CA GLY A 301 22.86 -23.08 22.89
C GLY A 301 22.63 -21.97 21.85
N PRO A 302 23.12 -22.17 20.62
CA PRO A 302 23.09 -21.17 19.56
C PRO A 302 21.69 -20.58 19.39
N ARG A 303 21.63 -19.26 19.31
CA ARG A 303 20.41 -18.48 19.18
C ARG A 303 20.37 -17.79 17.83
N PRO A 304 19.18 -17.70 17.20
CA PRO A 304 19.04 -17.05 15.91
C PRO A 304 19.18 -15.53 16.06
N ALA A 305 19.99 -14.94 15.19
CA ALA A 305 20.07 -13.50 14.97
C ALA A 305 19.85 -13.21 13.48
N VAL A 306 19.10 -12.15 13.19
CA VAL A 306 19.01 -11.63 11.82
C VAL A 306 20.02 -10.51 11.70
N ILE A 307 20.90 -10.57 10.70
CA ILE A 307 22.06 -9.69 10.56
C ILE A 307 22.15 -9.20 9.11
N CYS A 308 22.46 -7.93 8.94
CA CYS A 308 22.78 -7.36 7.64
C CYS A 308 24.17 -7.80 7.20
N SER A 309 24.26 -8.64 6.17
CA SER A 309 25.54 -9.17 5.67
C SER A 309 26.28 -8.19 4.76
N ASP A 310 25.55 -7.31 4.07
CA ASP A 310 26.11 -6.28 3.19
C ASP A 310 25.59 -4.90 3.61
N LEU A 311 26.28 -4.30 4.58
CA LEU A 311 25.91 -3.02 5.15
C LEU A 311 26.17 -1.85 4.18
N GLN A 312 27.25 -1.92 3.39
CA GLN A 312 27.59 -0.88 2.42
C GLN A 312 26.59 -0.88 1.25
N GLY A 313 26.23 -2.05 0.73
CA GLY A 313 25.22 -2.16 -0.31
C GLY A 313 23.84 -1.70 0.17
N LEU A 314 23.47 -2.03 1.41
CA LEU A 314 22.24 -1.52 2.02
C LEU A 314 22.26 0.01 2.16
N LEU A 315 23.38 0.59 2.61
CA LEU A 315 23.55 2.04 2.72
C LEU A 315 23.41 2.73 1.36
N ASN A 316 24.10 2.22 0.34
CA ASN A 316 24.03 2.75 -1.02
C ASN A 316 22.59 2.70 -1.55
N HIS A 317 21.90 1.58 -1.34
CA HIS A 317 20.50 1.44 -1.73
C HIS A 317 19.59 2.46 -1.01
N ILE A 318 19.77 2.65 0.31
CA ILE A 318 19.02 3.67 1.08
C ILE A 318 19.30 5.08 0.54
N CYS A 319 20.56 5.41 0.25
CA CYS A 319 20.95 6.73 -0.25
C CYS A 319 20.33 6.99 -1.64
N THR A 320 20.35 5.99 -2.54
CA THR A 320 19.71 6.09 -3.86
C THR A 320 18.20 6.28 -3.75
N GLU A 321 17.50 5.47 -2.94
CA GLU A 321 16.04 5.57 -2.78
C GLU A 321 15.61 6.88 -2.12
N ARG A 322 16.45 7.43 -1.22
CA ARG A 322 16.16 8.69 -0.52
C ARG A 322 16.68 9.94 -1.25
N GLY A 323 17.48 9.78 -2.30
CA GLY A 323 18.16 10.89 -2.98
C GLY A 323 19.12 11.65 -2.05
N ILE A 324 19.92 10.93 -1.26
CA ILE A 324 20.94 11.50 -0.35
C ILE A 324 22.31 11.31 -0.98
N GLU A 325 23.04 12.41 -1.22
CA GLU A 325 24.39 12.39 -1.79
C GLU A 325 25.46 12.29 -0.69
N ASN A 326 25.42 13.17 0.31
CA ASN A 326 26.31 13.13 1.47
C ASN A 326 25.57 12.56 2.68
N SER A 327 25.87 11.32 3.03
CA SER A 327 25.20 10.62 4.13
C SER A 327 25.99 10.69 5.43
N PHE A 328 25.34 11.15 6.49
CA PHE A 328 25.77 10.94 7.87
C PHE A 328 25.05 9.71 8.45
N VAL A 329 25.83 8.82 9.05
CA VAL A 329 25.35 7.52 9.54
C VAL A 329 25.39 7.45 11.05
N LYS A 330 24.29 7.01 11.64
CA LYS A 330 24.14 6.82 13.08
C LYS A 330 23.72 5.38 13.36
N ILE A 331 24.41 4.74 14.29
CA ILE A 331 24.11 3.41 14.78
C ILE A 331 23.49 3.51 16.18
N GLY A 332 22.30 2.96 16.34
CA GLY A 332 21.67 2.78 17.64
C GLY A 332 21.82 1.35 18.13
N ILE A 333 22.03 1.18 19.44
CA ILE A 333 22.02 -0.13 20.10
C ILE A 333 21.03 -0.05 21.25
N ASP A 334 20.19 -1.06 21.42
CA ASP A 334 19.20 -1.12 22.51
C ASP A 334 18.85 -2.58 22.87
N GLY A 335 18.81 -2.87 24.18
CA GLY A 335 18.41 -4.16 24.76
C GLY A 335 16.95 -4.22 25.25
N GLY A 336 16.08 -3.30 24.82
CA GLY A 336 14.71 -3.16 25.31
C GLY A 336 13.68 -4.18 24.77
N GLY A 337 12.72 -4.54 25.62
CA GLY A 337 11.50 -5.25 25.20
C GLY A 337 11.72 -6.69 24.71
N GLY A 338 12.66 -7.42 25.34
CA GLY A 338 12.90 -8.85 25.07
C GLY A 338 13.77 -9.13 23.85
N SER A 339 14.56 -8.18 23.36
CA SER A 339 15.46 -8.39 22.22
C SER A 339 16.58 -7.37 22.20
N LEU A 340 17.78 -7.79 21.79
CA LEU A 340 18.92 -6.91 21.51
C LEU A 340 18.88 -6.50 20.05
N LYS A 341 18.93 -5.20 19.76
CA LYS A 341 18.81 -4.64 18.40
C LYS A 341 19.95 -3.69 18.10
N VAL A 342 20.39 -3.72 16.85
CA VAL A 342 21.26 -2.71 16.25
C VAL A 342 20.51 -2.06 15.09
N VAL A 343 20.47 -0.73 15.09
CA VAL A 343 19.68 0.07 14.18
C VAL A 343 20.54 1.09 13.47
N LEU A 344 20.16 1.44 12.26
CA LEU A 344 20.85 2.35 11.37
C LEU A 344 19.92 3.50 11.01
N THR A 345 20.43 4.71 11.13
CA THR A 345 19.80 5.94 10.67
C THR A 345 20.75 6.63 9.69
N VAL A 346 20.21 7.05 8.55
CA VAL A 346 20.95 7.66 7.45
C VAL A 346 20.32 9.00 7.14
N ASN A 347 21.10 10.07 7.30
CA ASN A 347 20.64 11.44 7.18
C ASN A 347 21.51 12.22 6.18
N GLY A 348 20.93 13.20 5.49
CA GLY A 348 21.68 14.11 4.62
C GLY A 348 22.23 15.32 5.38
N GLU A 349 23.34 15.89 4.89
CA GLU A 349 23.95 17.12 5.45
C GLU A 349 23.03 18.35 5.36
N SER A 350 22.07 18.35 4.42
CA SER A 350 21.09 19.42 4.25
C SER A 350 19.67 18.83 4.25
N GLU A 351 19.05 18.74 5.43
CA GLU A 351 17.60 18.59 5.46
C GLU A 351 16.96 19.96 5.19
N PRO A 352 16.19 20.14 4.10
CA PRO A 352 15.37 21.33 3.99
C PRO A 352 14.33 21.29 5.10
N ALA A 353 14.37 22.31 5.98
CA ALA A 353 13.39 22.50 7.03
C ALA A 353 11.98 22.21 6.49
N ALA A 354 11.26 21.32 7.17
CA ALA A 354 9.91 20.92 6.77
C ALA A 354 9.02 22.17 6.70
N SER A 355 8.88 22.75 5.51
CA SER A 355 8.04 23.93 5.30
C SER A 355 6.58 23.53 5.57
N PRO A 356 5.83 24.27 6.40
CA PRO A 356 4.45 23.93 6.76
C PRO A 356 3.46 23.85 5.57
N VAL A 357 3.86 24.33 4.39
CA VAL A 357 2.94 24.70 3.30
C VAL A 357 2.89 23.69 2.13
N LYS A 358 3.66 22.59 2.13
CA LYS A 358 3.57 21.56 1.05
C LYS A 358 3.36 20.13 1.58
N LYS A 359 2.24 19.91 2.26
CA LYS A 359 1.81 18.60 2.82
C LYS A 359 1.21 17.61 1.79
N LEU A 360 1.37 17.82 0.48
CA LEU A 360 0.75 16.97 -0.55
C LEU A 360 1.75 16.26 -1.50
N ALA A 361 3.02 16.16 -1.11
CA ALA A 361 3.96 15.23 -1.75
C ALA A 361 4.30 14.11 -0.76
N CYS A 362 3.81 12.91 -1.02
CA CYS A 362 3.87 11.77 -0.10
C CYS A 362 5.31 11.32 0.24
N SER A 363 6.33 11.77 -0.49
CA SER A 363 7.74 11.37 -0.28
C SER A 363 8.45 12.05 0.91
N ARG A 364 7.92 13.14 1.48
CA ARG A 364 8.59 13.90 2.56
C ARG A 364 7.80 13.98 3.87
N GLN A 365 6.92 13.01 4.12
CA GLN A 365 6.04 13.04 5.30
C GLN A 365 6.78 12.82 6.63
N PHE A 366 7.94 12.18 6.63
CA PHE A 366 8.70 11.84 7.84
C PHE A 366 10.17 12.29 7.73
N LEU A 367 10.70 12.81 8.85
CA LEU A 367 12.12 13.14 9.04
C LEU A 367 13.00 11.90 8.86
N ASN A 368 14.20 12.05 8.29
CA ASN A 368 15.11 10.90 8.09
C ASN A 368 15.65 10.36 9.43
N SER A 369 15.81 11.24 10.41
CA SER A 369 16.09 10.91 11.81
C SER A 369 14.90 10.28 12.55
N GLY A 370 13.71 10.31 11.94
CA GLY A 370 12.47 9.81 12.52
C GLY A 370 12.38 8.29 12.55
N VAL A 371 11.64 7.77 13.54
CA VAL A 371 11.41 6.34 13.77
C VAL A 371 10.90 5.61 12.54
N LYS A 372 10.07 6.27 11.72
CA LYS A 372 9.49 5.66 10.52
C LYS A 372 10.49 5.44 9.39
N LYS A 373 11.70 6.01 9.48
CA LYS A 373 12.81 5.86 8.53
C LYS A 373 14.02 5.14 9.13
N LEU A 374 13.88 4.60 10.34
CA LEU A 374 14.90 3.82 11.03
C LEU A 374 14.98 2.41 10.44
N MET A 375 16.21 1.94 10.21
CA MET A 375 16.48 0.62 9.68
C MET A 375 17.02 -0.30 10.77
N ILE A 376 16.55 -1.54 10.86
CA ILE A 376 17.10 -2.52 11.79
C ILE A 376 18.15 -3.33 11.01
N ILE A 377 19.41 -3.24 11.42
CA ILE A 377 20.53 -3.94 10.77
C ILE A 377 20.92 -5.23 11.49
N ALA A 378 20.60 -5.34 12.78
CA ALA A 378 20.67 -6.62 13.49
C ALA A 378 19.60 -6.74 14.57
N ILE A 379 19.12 -7.94 14.81
CA ILE A 379 18.21 -8.25 15.93
C ILE A 379 18.43 -9.67 16.44
N ALA A 380 18.50 -9.81 17.76
CA ALA A 380 18.56 -11.08 18.47
C ALA A 380 17.49 -11.11 19.58
N PRO A 381 16.47 -12.00 19.49
CA PRO A 381 15.42 -12.11 20.49
C PRO A 381 15.92 -12.80 21.78
N ASP A 382 15.39 -12.35 22.91
CA ASP A 382 15.65 -12.88 24.26
C ASP A 382 17.16 -12.95 24.61
N VAL A 383 17.93 -11.95 24.17
CA VAL A 383 19.36 -11.81 24.47
C VAL A 383 19.55 -10.67 25.45
N SER A 384 20.34 -10.92 26.51
CA SER A 384 20.69 -9.91 27.50
C SER A 384 21.76 -8.97 26.97
N GLU A 385 21.65 -7.71 27.36
CA GLU A 385 22.60 -6.64 27.05
C GLU A 385 23.83 -6.74 27.95
N THR A 386 24.82 -7.53 27.50
CA THR A 386 26.12 -7.75 28.15
C THR A 386 27.25 -7.47 27.17
N TYR A 387 28.47 -7.24 27.68
CA TYR A 387 29.66 -6.99 26.84
C TYR A 387 29.86 -8.07 25.77
N LEU A 388 29.85 -9.35 26.17
CA LEU A 388 30.09 -10.46 25.26
C LEU A 388 28.98 -10.60 24.21
N ASN A 389 27.71 -10.42 24.59
CA ASN A 389 26.60 -10.52 23.63
C ASN A 389 26.59 -9.35 22.64
N VAL A 390 26.86 -8.14 23.11
CA VAL A 390 26.98 -6.96 22.24
C VAL A 390 28.17 -7.13 21.31
N LYS A 391 29.32 -7.61 21.80
CA LYS A 391 30.50 -7.93 20.99
C LYS A 391 30.18 -8.94 19.88
N LEU A 392 29.57 -10.08 20.21
CA LEU A 392 29.17 -11.08 19.22
C LEU A 392 28.28 -10.51 18.11
N LEU A 393 27.33 -9.64 18.49
CA LEU A 393 26.41 -9.02 17.54
C LEU A 393 27.10 -7.96 16.66
N LEU A 394 27.99 -7.14 17.24
CA LEU A 394 28.75 -6.12 16.52
C LEU A 394 29.83 -6.72 15.64
N ASP A 395 30.55 -7.76 16.09
CA ASP A 395 31.58 -8.47 15.30
C ASP A 395 30.97 -9.13 14.05
N SER A 396 29.69 -9.53 14.13
CA SER A 396 28.95 -10.08 13.00
C SER A 396 28.52 -9.00 11.99
N LEU A 397 28.60 -7.72 12.36
CA LEU A 397 28.34 -6.59 11.48
C LEU A 397 29.69 -6.05 11.00
N ASN A 398 29.91 -5.97 9.69
CA ASN A 398 31.13 -5.39 9.13
C ASN A 398 31.11 -3.84 9.25
N LEU A 399 31.09 -3.32 10.48
CA LEU A 399 30.96 -1.88 10.77
C LEU A 399 32.18 -1.07 10.33
N GLN A 400 33.34 -1.72 10.17
CA GLN A 400 34.55 -1.08 9.67
C GLN A 400 34.40 -0.56 8.23
N ALA A 401 33.44 -1.08 7.48
CA ALA A 401 33.17 -0.65 6.11
C ALA A 401 32.54 0.75 6.00
N ILE A 402 31.99 1.30 7.10
CA ILE A 402 31.26 2.57 7.09
C ILE A 402 31.80 3.54 8.16
N SER A 403 31.70 4.84 7.88
CA SER A 403 31.90 5.87 8.91
C SER A 403 30.59 6.11 9.65
N PHE A 404 30.60 6.05 10.98
CA PHE A 404 29.40 6.19 11.79
C PHE A 404 29.67 6.84 13.16
N THR A 405 28.58 7.29 13.78
CA THR A 405 28.50 7.64 15.20
C THR A 405 27.53 6.71 15.92
N VAL A 406 27.77 6.47 17.21
CA VAL A 406 26.93 5.60 18.03
C VAL A 406 26.02 6.43 18.92
N ALA A 407 24.78 6.00 19.06
CA ALA A 407 23.84 6.54 20.04
C ALA A 407 23.17 5.41 20.82
N CYS A 408 23.43 5.38 22.12
CA CYS A 408 22.85 4.42 23.03
C CYS A 408 22.57 5.07 24.37
N ASP A 409 21.91 4.35 25.27
CA ASP A 409 21.80 4.82 26.65
C ASP A 409 23.16 4.76 27.38
N LEU A 410 23.19 5.26 28.61
CA LEU A 410 24.41 5.30 29.41
C LEU A 410 24.92 3.90 29.77
N LYS A 411 24.02 2.93 29.98
CA LYS A 411 24.42 1.57 30.34
C LYS A 411 25.17 0.92 29.19
N LEU A 412 24.60 0.98 27.98
CA LEU A 412 25.24 0.53 26.76
C LEU A 412 26.52 1.31 26.47
N ALA A 413 26.57 2.61 26.76
CA ALA A 413 27.78 3.40 26.56
C ALA A 413 28.97 2.80 27.33
N ASN A 414 28.78 2.43 28.61
CA ASN A 414 29.82 1.75 29.38
C ASN A 414 30.15 0.36 28.84
N ILE A 415 29.14 -0.41 28.40
CA ILE A 415 29.35 -1.73 27.81
C ILE A 415 30.19 -1.64 26.53
N VAL A 416 29.81 -0.75 25.61
CA VAL A 416 30.47 -0.58 24.31
C VAL A 416 31.91 -0.10 24.46
N ILE A 417 32.21 0.71 25.47
CA ILE A 417 33.56 1.19 25.75
C ILE A 417 34.37 0.20 26.61
N GLY A 418 33.72 -0.75 27.30
CA GLY A 418 34.40 -1.76 28.13
C GLY A 418 34.61 -1.34 29.59
N LEU A 419 33.75 -0.47 30.11
CA LEU A 419 33.78 0.03 31.49
C LEU A 419 32.85 -0.77 32.40
N GLN A 420 33.07 -0.67 33.73
CA GLN A 420 32.11 -1.15 34.72
C GLN A 420 30.80 -0.34 34.71
N ASN A 421 29.80 -0.83 35.46
CA ASN A 421 28.51 -0.17 35.59
C ASN A 421 28.62 1.23 36.27
N HIS A 422 27.52 1.99 36.23
CA HIS A 422 27.47 3.36 36.76
C HIS A 422 27.57 3.47 38.28
N ALA A 423 27.65 2.35 39.02
CA ALA A 423 27.89 2.33 40.45
C ALA A 423 29.39 2.18 40.81
N ALA A 424 30.25 2.01 39.80
CA ALA A 424 31.70 1.91 40.00
C ALA A 424 32.34 3.24 40.41
N MET A 425 33.63 3.19 40.80
CA MET A 425 34.37 4.37 41.27
C MET A 425 34.57 5.44 40.19
N TYR A 426 34.73 5.01 38.93
CA TYR A 426 34.93 5.88 37.76
C TYR A 426 33.84 5.62 36.70
N PRO A 427 32.58 6.02 36.95
CA PRO A 427 31.43 5.54 36.18
C PRO A 427 31.11 6.37 34.94
N CYS A 428 31.60 7.62 34.84
CA CYS A 428 31.40 8.47 33.67
C CYS A 428 32.03 7.80 32.45
N THR A 429 31.38 7.72 31.30
CA THR A 429 31.96 7.06 30.10
C THR A 429 33.11 7.87 29.50
N TRP A 430 33.01 9.20 29.55
CA TRP A 430 33.84 10.12 28.76
C TRP A 430 35.02 10.73 29.52
N CYS A 431 34.99 10.74 30.85
CA CYS A 431 36.11 11.23 31.66
C CYS A 431 36.45 10.30 32.82
N GLU A 432 37.63 10.52 33.40
CA GLU A 432 38.13 9.80 34.56
C GLU A 432 37.70 10.45 35.89
N ALA A 433 36.58 11.17 35.91
CA ALA A 433 36.07 11.77 37.13
C ALA A 433 35.67 10.67 38.12
N LYS A 434 36.14 10.81 39.35
CA LYS A 434 35.98 9.83 40.43
C LYS A 434 34.76 10.18 41.26
N ALA A 435 33.86 9.23 41.52
CA ALA A 435 32.77 9.42 42.48
C ALA A 435 33.36 9.74 43.88
N PRO A 436 32.88 10.79 44.59
CA PRO A 436 31.62 11.52 44.43
C PRO A 436 31.67 12.79 43.54
N PHE A 437 32.59 12.88 42.57
CA PHE A 437 32.71 13.94 41.56
C PHE A 437 33.03 15.32 42.13
N THR A 438 33.96 15.38 43.08
CA THR A 438 34.45 16.63 43.67
C THR A 438 35.41 17.39 42.77
N ALA A 439 35.96 16.74 41.74
CA ALA A 439 36.90 17.32 40.79
C ALA A 439 36.64 16.78 39.39
N ASP A 440 36.96 17.60 38.40
CA ASP A 440 36.87 17.24 36.99
C ASP A 440 37.92 16.18 36.65
N GLY A 441 37.56 15.25 35.77
CA GLY A 441 38.44 14.16 35.33
C GLY A 441 39.00 14.41 33.95
N LEU A 442 40.15 13.80 33.65
CA LEU A 442 40.73 13.81 32.30
C LEU A 442 39.79 13.14 31.31
N THR A 443 39.72 13.68 30.09
CA THR A 443 38.97 13.09 28.97
C THR A 443 39.54 11.74 28.60
N ARG A 444 38.67 10.75 28.40
CA ARG A 444 39.06 9.41 27.97
C ARG A 444 39.21 9.34 26.45
N THR A 445 40.24 8.62 26.04
CA THR A 445 40.50 8.25 24.64
C THR A 445 40.40 6.74 24.47
N PHE A 446 40.31 6.28 23.23
CA PHE A 446 40.35 4.83 22.96
C PHE A 446 41.67 4.20 23.43
N GLY A 447 42.79 4.93 23.31
CA GLY A 447 44.09 4.50 23.81
C GLY A 447 44.14 4.40 25.33
N SER A 448 43.60 5.39 26.07
CA SER A 448 43.64 5.35 27.55
C SER A 448 42.82 4.20 28.12
N VAL A 449 41.63 3.93 27.57
CA VAL A 449 40.80 2.80 28.00
C VAL A 449 41.47 1.46 27.65
N THR A 450 42.05 1.34 26.46
CA THR A 450 42.73 0.11 26.03
C THR A 450 43.94 -0.21 26.91
N LYS A 451 44.76 0.80 27.24
CA LYS A 451 45.91 0.67 28.15
C LYS A 451 45.48 0.25 29.55
N ASN A 452 44.45 0.90 30.10
CA ASN A 452 43.91 0.55 31.43
C ASN A 452 43.30 -0.86 31.46
N ALA A 453 42.58 -1.27 30.41
CA ALA A 453 42.02 -2.61 30.31
C ALA A 453 43.09 -3.70 30.17
N ALA A 454 44.19 -3.43 29.46
CA ALA A 454 45.33 -4.33 29.38
C ALA A 454 46.02 -4.49 30.74
N ALA A 455 46.30 -3.37 31.44
CA ALA A 455 46.88 -3.39 32.78
C ALA A 455 45.99 -4.11 33.80
N PHE A 456 44.66 -3.96 33.70
CA PHE A 456 43.70 -4.72 34.52
C PHE A 456 43.79 -6.23 34.25
N SER A 457 43.97 -6.61 32.98
CA SER A 457 44.09 -8.01 32.60
C SER A 457 45.39 -8.64 33.08
N GLU A 458 46.50 -7.91 32.96
CA GLU A 458 47.81 -8.30 33.49
C GLU A 458 47.80 -8.41 35.03
N ALA A 459 46.99 -7.59 35.71
CA ALA A 459 46.79 -7.63 37.15
C ALA A 459 45.82 -8.74 37.64
N GLY A 460 45.40 -9.66 36.77
CA GLY A 460 44.63 -10.85 37.15
C GLY A 460 43.10 -10.73 37.06
N ASN A 461 42.57 -9.66 36.46
CA ASN A 461 41.14 -9.47 36.16
C ASN A 461 40.19 -9.48 37.39
N GLU A 462 40.66 -9.13 38.59
CA GLU A 462 39.78 -9.08 39.77
C GLU A 462 38.86 -7.84 39.77
N LEU A 463 37.55 -8.01 39.57
CA LEU A 463 36.60 -6.89 39.43
C LEU A 463 36.63 -5.85 40.57
N ARG A 464 37.04 -6.24 41.79
CA ARG A 464 37.19 -5.33 42.94
C ARG A 464 38.40 -4.40 42.82
N SER A 465 39.45 -4.84 42.12
CA SER A 465 40.67 -4.06 41.86
C SER A 465 40.53 -3.15 40.65
N ALA A 466 39.49 -3.32 39.82
CA ALA A 466 39.23 -2.50 38.61
C ALA A 466 39.22 -0.98 38.89
N LYS A 467 38.91 -0.56 40.12
CA LYS A 467 39.02 0.85 40.55
C LYS A 467 40.44 1.43 40.41
N LEU A 468 41.48 0.60 40.49
CA LEU A 468 42.88 1.02 40.29
C LEU A 468 43.16 1.34 38.81
N PHE A 469 42.41 0.72 37.90
CA PHE A 469 42.51 0.86 36.44
C PHE A 469 41.36 1.69 35.86
N LYS A 470 40.93 2.71 36.61
CA LYS A 470 39.87 3.66 36.19
C LYS A 470 38.55 2.99 35.79
N SER A 471 38.25 1.83 36.38
CA SER A 471 37.08 0.99 36.07
C SER A 471 37.01 0.47 34.61
N CYS A 472 38.13 0.46 33.89
CA CYS A 472 38.26 -0.15 32.58
C CYS A 472 38.48 -1.67 32.76
N VAL A 473 37.56 -2.49 32.26
CA VAL A 473 37.58 -3.95 32.45
C VAL A 473 37.71 -4.73 31.16
N ASN A 474 37.28 -4.16 30.04
CA ASN A 474 37.38 -4.75 28.73
C ASN A 474 37.90 -3.72 27.71
N LYS A 475 38.38 -4.20 26.57
CA LYS A 475 38.71 -3.33 25.44
C LYS A 475 37.44 -2.71 24.84
N PRO A 476 37.50 -1.47 24.32
CA PRO A 476 36.38 -0.90 23.57
C PRO A 476 35.96 -1.79 22.40
N LEU A 477 34.65 -1.90 22.17
CA LEU A 477 34.07 -2.61 21.02
C LEU A 477 34.06 -1.75 19.74
N LEU A 478 34.25 -0.43 19.89
CA LEU A 478 34.38 0.49 18.77
C LEU A 478 35.85 0.70 18.42
N SER A 479 36.12 0.86 17.13
CA SER A 479 37.44 1.23 16.63
C SER A 479 37.62 2.75 16.65
N GLY A 480 38.79 3.22 17.08
CA GLY A 480 39.19 4.62 17.10
C GLY A 480 40.69 4.77 17.27
N GLY A 481 41.23 5.96 16.99
CA GLY A 481 42.66 6.27 17.17
C GLY A 481 43.07 6.34 18.64
N GLU A 482 44.35 6.13 18.97
CA GLU A 482 44.82 6.11 20.37
C GLU A 482 44.50 7.40 21.14
N ASP A 483 44.70 8.56 20.50
CA ASP A 483 44.44 9.87 21.09
C ASP A 483 43.04 10.40 20.77
N GLU A 484 42.23 9.64 20.02
CA GLU A 484 40.87 10.04 19.66
C GLU A 484 39.97 10.00 20.91
N PRO A 485 39.35 11.13 21.29
CA PRO A 485 38.38 11.15 22.37
C PRO A 485 37.19 10.26 22.06
N ILE A 486 36.73 9.50 23.07
CA ILE A 486 35.54 8.64 22.94
C ILE A 486 34.31 9.44 22.49
N LEU A 487 34.26 10.70 22.90
CA LEU A 487 33.22 11.66 22.59
C LEU A 487 32.91 11.79 21.08
N ASN A 488 33.93 11.65 20.23
CA ASN A 488 33.82 11.83 18.78
C ASN A 488 33.00 10.71 18.12
N LYS A 489 33.08 9.49 18.67
CA LYS A 489 32.36 8.31 18.15
C LYS A 489 31.08 8.02 18.93
N LEU A 490 31.05 8.35 20.21
CA LEU A 490 29.96 8.06 21.12
C LEU A 490 29.58 9.34 21.89
N PRO A 491 28.80 10.25 21.30
CA PRO A 491 28.33 11.44 22.00
C PRO A 491 27.31 11.10 23.11
N PRO A 492 27.29 11.88 24.22
CA PRO A 492 26.33 11.75 25.30
C PRO A 492 24.85 11.75 24.87
N PRO A 493 24.01 10.87 25.46
CA PRO A 493 22.59 10.80 25.16
C PRO A 493 21.82 11.89 25.89
N GLU A 494 21.57 12.99 25.19
CA GLU A 494 20.80 14.17 25.60
C GLU A 494 19.56 13.85 26.46
N LEU A 495 18.66 12.97 25.99
CA LEU A 495 17.42 12.62 26.67
C LEU A 495 17.69 12.00 28.06
N HIS A 496 18.73 11.17 28.18
CA HIS A 496 19.05 10.52 29.45
C HIS A 496 19.74 11.47 30.43
N LEU A 497 20.42 12.50 29.93
CA LEU A 497 20.96 13.61 30.70
C LEU A 497 19.82 14.51 31.21
N LEU A 498 18.92 14.96 30.32
CA LEU A 498 17.71 15.73 30.65
C LEU A 498 16.91 15.05 31.76
N ILE A 499 16.47 13.82 31.51
CA ILE A 499 15.67 13.03 32.46
C ILE A 499 16.44 12.86 33.77
N GLY A 500 17.75 12.63 33.70
CA GLY A 500 18.56 12.39 34.88
C GLY A 500 18.74 13.59 35.79
N VAL A 501 19.03 14.75 35.22
CA VAL A 501 19.24 15.99 35.96
C VAL A 501 17.92 16.49 36.54
N VAL A 502 16.86 16.58 35.72
CA VAL A 502 15.55 17.09 36.15
C VAL A 502 14.95 16.21 37.24
N ASN A 503 14.87 14.89 37.03
CA ASN A 503 14.32 14.01 38.07
C ASN A 503 15.15 14.09 39.36
N LYS A 504 16.48 14.21 39.27
CA LYS A 504 17.30 14.30 40.48
C LYS A 504 17.03 15.58 41.28
N ILE A 505 16.88 16.72 40.61
CA ILE A 505 16.55 18.00 41.27
C ILE A 505 15.15 17.92 41.87
N VAL A 506 14.17 17.42 41.10
CA VAL A 506 12.76 17.33 41.55
C VAL A 506 12.58 16.32 42.68
N ASP A 507 13.21 15.15 42.63
CA ASP A 507 13.16 14.15 43.70
C ASP A 507 13.75 14.70 45.01
N SER A 508 14.85 15.45 44.91
CA SER A 508 15.45 16.11 46.07
C SER A 508 14.59 17.26 46.60
N LEU A 509 14.00 18.06 45.71
CA LEU A 509 13.11 19.14 46.09
C LEU A 509 11.81 18.62 46.77
N GLU A 510 11.26 17.51 46.28
CA GLU A 510 10.12 16.84 46.91
C GLU A 510 10.49 16.31 48.31
N ALA A 511 11.67 15.69 48.45
CA ALA A 511 12.16 15.18 49.73
C ALA A 511 12.36 16.29 50.77
N ASP A 512 12.73 17.50 50.33
CA ASP A 512 12.91 18.68 51.18
C ASP A 512 11.60 19.45 51.44
N GLY A 513 10.44 18.89 51.05
CA GLY A 513 9.12 19.46 51.34
C GLY A 513 8.62 20.48 50.31
N GLY A 514 9.17 20.47 49.09
CA GLY A 514 8.78 21.40 48.03
C GLY A 514 7.42 21.14 47.37
N HIS A 515 6.76 20.00 47.68
CA HIS A 515 5.44 19.62 47.15
C HIS A 515 5.32 19.76 45.61
N VAL A 516 6.40 19.43 44.89
CA VAL A 516 6.49 19.58 43.43
C VAL A 516 5.60 18.56 42.73
N LEU A 517 5.38 17.39 43.33
CA LEU A 517 4.53 16.37 42.71
C LEU A 517 3.07 16.78 42.64
N SER A 518 2.54 17.43 43.68
CA SER A 518 1.17 17.95 43.66
C SER A 518 1.03 19.13 42.69
N TRP A 519 2.03 20.03 42.65
CA TRP A 519 2.08 21.11 41.67
C TRP A 519 2.18 20.60 40.22
N ALA A 520 3.01 19.59 39.96
CA ALA A 520 3.11 18.98 38.64
C ALA A 520 1.78 18.34 38.24
N ALA A 521 1.10 17.67 39.18
CA ALA A 521 -0.22 17.09 38.95
C ALA A 521 -1.28 18.14 38.61
N SER A 522 -1.27 19.33 39.24
CA SER A 522 -2.21 20.42 38.89
C SER A 522 -2.00 20.95 37.47
N HIS A 523 -0.80 20.75 36.91
CA HIS A 523 -0.46 21.09 35.53
C HIS A 523 -0.62 19.93 34.53
N ASN A 524 -1.24 18.82 34.97
CA ASN A 524 -1.39 17.58 34.20
C ASN A 524 -0.04 16.93 33.81
N ILE A 525 0.99 17.14 34.62
CA ILE A 525 2.32 16.54 34.45
C ILE A 525 2.44 15.35 35.41
N GLY A 526 2.15 14.16 34.90
CA GLY A 526 2.24 12.90 35.66
C GLY A 526 3.57 12.16 35.47
N ARG A 527 3.97 11.40 36.50
CA ARG A 527 5.06 10.41 36.40
C ARG A 527 4.60 9.16 35.64
N ALA A 528 5.53 8.45 35.02
CA ALA A 528 5.20 7.20 34.33
C ALA A 528 4.97 6.04 35.32
N ASP A 529 3.95 5.23 35.10
CA ASP A 529 3.55 4.13 36.01
C ASP A 529 4.49 2.92 36.01
N TYR A 530 5.45 2.84 35.08
CA TYR A 530 6.33 1.68 34.91
C TYR A 530 7.80 2.03 35.24
N ARG A 531 8.55 1.06 35.78
CA ARG A 531 10.00 1.14 36.08
C ARG A 531 10.42 2.28 37.03
N GLY A 532 9.70 2.46 38.13
CA GLY A 532 10.17 3.28 39.26
C GLY A 532 9.67 4.72 39.31
N GLY A 533 8.65 5.09 38.53
CA GLY A 533 7.90 6.33 38.79
C GLY A 533 8.69 7.61 38.54
N SER A 534 9.29 7.78 37.36
CA SER A 534 10.02 9.00 36.97
C SER A 534 9.27 9.80 35.90
N PHE A 535 9.56 11.10 35.80
CA PHE A 535 9.13 11.91 34.66
C PHE A 535 9.87 11.48 33.38
N GLU A 536 9.16 11.43 32.24
CA GLU A 536 9.77 11.19 30.94
C GLU A 536 10.17 12.51 30.27
N GLY A 537 10.77 12.44 29.07
CA GLY A 537 11.37 13.61 28.43
C GLY A 537 10.41 14.78 28.21
N ASN A 538 9.18 14.49 27.77
CA ASN A 538 8.17 15.54 27.55
C ASN A 538 7.76 16.20 28.87
N GLN A 539 7.59 15.41 29.94
CA GLN A 539 7.28 15.95 31.26
C GLN A 539 8.45 16.77 31.83
N CYS A 540 9.70 16.30 31.65
CA CYS A 540 10.88 17.08 32.05
C CYS A 540 10.94 18.43 31.32
N HIS A 541 10.66 18.47 30.02
CA HIS A 541 10.58 19.75 29.30
C HIS A 541 9.46 20.65 29.81
N ALA A 542 8.27 20.10 30.08
CA ALA A 542 7.16 20.87 30.63
C ALA A 542 7.51 21.49 32.00
N ILE A 543 8.19 20.72 32.87
CA ILE A 543 8.69 21.22 34.17
C ILE A 543 9.68 22.36 33.96
N LEU A 544 10.65 22.21 33.03
CA LEU A 544 11.63 23.26 32.75
C LEU A 544 11.01 24.54 32.19
N GLN A 545 9.96 24.42 31.36
CA GLN A 545 9.23 25.57 30.81
C GLN A 545 8.43 26.32 31.88
N LEU A 546 8.04 25.65 32.95
CA LEU A 546 7.31 26.23 34.08
C LEU A 546 8.22 26.47 35.30
N ALA A 547 9.54 26.46 35.12
CA ALA A 547 10.50 26.61 36.21
C ALA A 547 10.39 27.97 36.93
N ASP A 548 10.08 29.05 36.22
CA ASP A 548 9.89 30.37 36.81
C ASP A 548 8.66 30.41 37.73
N GLU A 549 7.55 29.82 37.29
CA GLU A 549 6.33 29.70 38.08
C GLU A 549 6.60 28.85 39.33
N LEU A 550 7.24 27.70 39.16
CA LEU A 550 7.63 26.83 40.27
C LEU A 550 8.52 27.58 41.28
N THR A 551 9.49 28.36 40.81
CA THR A 551 10.37 29.15 41.69
C THR A 551 9.59 30.19 42.49
N SER A 552 8.54 30.78 41.91
CA SER A 552 7.74 31.81 42.59
C SER A 552 6.90 31.27 43.76
N ILE A 553 6.46 30.01 43.67
CA ILE A 553 5.64 29.36 44.71
C ILE A 553 6.47 28.66 45.79
N LEU A 554 7.77 28.43 45.55
CA LEU A 554 8.64 27.73 46.49
C LEU A 554 8.99 28.62 47.70
N PRO A 555 9.10 28.03 48.91
CA PRO A 555 9.66 28.71 50.08
C PRO A 555 11.08 29.24 49.79
N GLU A 556 11.49 30.33 50.46
CA GLU A 556 12.78 30.99 50.22
C GLU A 556 13.98 30.03 50.28
N GLN A 557 13.94 29.05 51.19
CA GLN A 557 14.99 28.04 51.37
C GLN A 557 15.11 27.05 50.20
N LEU A 558 14.03 26.88 49.42
CA LEU A 558 13.95 25.95 48.30
C LEU A 558 14.03 26.63 46.93
N LYS A 559 14.01 27.97 46.87
CA LYS A 559 14.13 28.73 45.61
C LYS A 559 15.40 28.42 44.83
N GLN A 560 16.47 28.04 45.51
CA GLN A 560 17.71 27.58 44.87
C GLN A 560 17.49 26.39 43.91
N PHE A 561 16.54 25.49 44.20
CA PHE A 561 16.21 24.38 43.30
C PHE A 561 15.50 24.87 42.04
N GLY A 562 14.60 25.84 42.19
CA GLY A 562 13.93 26.49 41.06
C GLY A 562 14.92 27.24 40.16
N GLU A 563 15.86 27.98 40.76
CA GLU A 563 16.95 28.65 40.04
C GLU A 563 17.82 27.65 39.25
N ALA A 564 18.17 26.52 39.84
CA ALA A 564 18.93 25.48 39.14
C ALA A 564 18.16 24.86 37.97
N LEU A 565 16.83 24.69 38.08
CA LEU A 565 15.98 24.25 36.97
C LEU A 565 15.92 25.32 35.87
N ARG A 566 15.86 26.60 36.22
CA ARG A 566 15.88 27.71 35.26
C ARG A 566 17.20 27.76 34.49
N CYS A 567 18.34 27.75 35.18
CA CYS A 567 19.65 27.70 34.53
C CYS A 567 19.79 26.45 33.63
N PHE A 568 19.26 25.31 34.06
CA PHE A 568 19.28 24.10 33.23
C PHE A 568 18.38 24.23 31.99
N CYS A 569 17.24 24.92 32.10
CA CYS A 569 16.37 25.22 30.97
C CYS A 569 17.12 26.01 29.90
N GLU A 570 17.92 27.02 30.29
CA GLU A 570 18.76 27.80 29.38
C GLU A 570 19.82 26.93 28.70
N VAL A 571 20.50 26.05 29.45
CA VAL A 571 21.46 25.08 28.90
C VAL A 571 20.78 24.18 27.86
N VAL A 572 19.58 23.68 28.14
CA VAL A 572 18.81 22.86 27.19
C VAL A 572 18.49 23.65 25.92
N HIS A 573 18.04 24.91 26.03
CA HIS A 573 17.75 25.72 24.84
C HIS A 573 19.00 26.06 24.02
N ALA A 574 20.12 26.34 24.70
CA ALA A 574 21.38 26.67 24.05
C ALA A 574 22.06 25.46 23.42
N CYS A 575 21.88 24.27 24.00
CA CYS A 575 22.73 23.11 23.73
C CYS A 575 22.00 21.81 23.37
N PHE A 576 20.68 21.73 23.36
CA PHE A 576 19.96 20.47 23.04
C PHE A 576 19.23 20.57 21.68
N GLY A 577 19.47 21.64 20.92
CA GLY A 577 18.84 21.93 19.63
C GLY A 577 19.60 21.44 18.39
N GLU A 578 19.36 22.10 17.23
CA GLU A 578 20.06 21.89 15.95
C GLU A 578 21.10 22.98 15.59
N LYS A 579 21.12 24.13 16.29
CA LYS A 579 22.27 25.07 16.29
C LYS A 579 22.75 25.48 17.69
N LEU A 580 24.03 25.27 17.97
CA LEU A 580 24.64 25.65 19.25
C LEU A 580 24.67 27.17 19.36
N GLN A 581 24.15 27.72 20.46
CA GLN A 581 24.18 29.17 20.70
C GLN A 581 25.56 29.61 21.15
N PRO A 582 26.04 30.82 20.80
CA PRO A 582 27.41 31.26 21.11
C PRO A 582 27.67 31.44 22.61
N GLU A 583 26.68 31.77 23.44
CA GLU A 583 26.87 31.97 24.89
C GLU A 583 26.82 30.66 25.71
N TYR A 584 26.79 29.49 25.07
CA TYR A 584 26.55 28.21 25.73
C TYR A 584 27.51 27.93 26.90
N GLU A 585 28.81 28.28 26.78
CA GLU A 585 29.80 28.04 27.84
C GLU A 585 29.47 28.78 29.13
N GLN A 586 29.01 30.02 29.00
CA GLN A 586 28.62 30.85 30.13
C GLN A 586 27.39 30.29 30.83
N LEU A 587 26.39 29.84 30.05
CA LEU A 587 25.17 29.23 30.58
C LEU A 587 25.44 27.93 31.33
N ILE A 588 26.37 27.10 30.83
CA ILE A 588 26.79 25.86 31.50
C ILE A 588 27.50 26.17 32.82
N GLN A 589 28.36 27.18 32.83
CA GLN A 589 29.05 27.61 34.04
C GLN A 589 28.07 28.15 35.09
N GLN A 590 27.09 28.96 34.68
CA GLN A 590 26.03 29.45 35.57
C GLN A 590 25.19 28.30 36.14
N PHE A 591 24.81 27.33 35.30
CA PHE A 591 24.12 26.13 35.76
C PHE A 591 24.97 25.31 36.74
N ARG A 592 26.27 25.14 36.47
CA ARG A 592 27.21 24.44 37.35
C ARG A 592 27.24 25.08 38.73
N GLU A 593 27.37 26.39 38.80
CA GLU A 593 27.40 27.15 40.05
C GLU A 593 26.08 27.06 40.80
N SER A 594 24.94 27.17 40.09
CA SER A 594 23.61 27.04 40.68
C SER A 594 23.37 25.63 41.26
N TYR A 595 23.73 24.58 40.52
CA TYR A 595 23.57 23.19 40.97
C TYR A 595 24.48 22.86 42.15
N CYS A 596 25.72 23.35 42.16
CA CYS A 596 26.67 23.10 43.25
C CYS A 596 26.26 23.76 44.58
N LYS A 597 25.37 24.75 44.57
CA LYS A 597 24.79 25.34 45.78
C LYS A 597 23.73 24.43 46.43
N LEU A 598 23.15 23.51 45.67
CA LEU A 598 22.10 22.62 46.17
C LEU A 598 22.67 21.58 47.14
N PRO A 599 21.92 21.15 48.17
CA PRO A 599 22.30 20.07 49.07
C PRO A 599 22.16 18.68 48.42
N ILE A 600 22.54 18.55 47.15
CA ILE A 600 22.35 17.36 46.33
C ILE A 600 23.71 16.72 46.02
N ARG A 601 23.78 15.39 46.08
CA ARG A 601 24.96 14.65 45.60
C ARG A 601 25.13 14.81 44.09
N VAL A 602 26.33 15.23 43.69
CA VAL A 602 26.72 15.32 42.29
C VAL A 602 26.58 13.96 41.61
N THR A 603 25.92 13.93 40.45
CA THR A 603 25.68 12.70 39.69
C THR A 603 26.64 12.60 38.49
N PRO A 604 26.89 11.39 37.96
CA PRO A 604 27.64 11.23 36.72
C PRO A 604 27.02 12.03 35.57
N LYS A 605 25.69 12.09 35.50
CA LYS A 605 24.95 12.81 34.47
C LYS A 605 25.17 14.32 34.54
N PHE A 606 25.14 14.89 35.74
CA PHE A 606 25.51 16.29 35.94
C PHE A 606 26.96 16.55 35.52
N THR A 607 27.89 15.69 35.94
CA THR A 607 29.32 15.86 35.61
C THR A 607 29.54 15.91 34.11
N VAL A 608 28.83 15.07 33.33
CA VAL A 608 28.85 15.12 31.86
C VAL A 608 28.29 16.43 31.33
N CYS A 609 27.20 16.94 31.89
CA CYS A 609 26.62 18.23 31.51
C CYS A 609 27.49 19.44 31.87
N SER A 610 28.28 19.40 32.95
CA SER A 610 28.98 20.57 33.49
C SER A 610 30.46 20.67 33.10
N SER A 611 31.15 19.54 32.96
CA SER A 611 32.62 19.51 32.78
C SER A 611 33.05 19.16 31.37
N MET A 612 32.22 18.43 30.61
CA MET A 612 32.58 17.96 29.28
C MET A 612 31.86 18.71 28.18
N TRP A 613 30.95 19.60 28.55
CA TRP A 613 30.03 20.18 27.60
C TRP A 613 30.69 21.22 26.69
N SER A 614 31.75 21.90 27.11
CA SER A 614 32.54 22.78 26.25
C SER A 614 33.23 22.02 25.11
N SER A 615 33.96 20.96 25.43
CA SER A 615 34.54 20.05 24.42
C SER A 615 33.47 19.28 23.61
N PHE A 616 32.28 19.09 24.20
CA PHE A 616 31.13 18.46 23.56
C PHE A 616 30.48 19.37 22.54
N ALA A 617 30.30 20.66 22.85
CA ALA A 617 29.69 21.67 21.99
C ALA A 617 30.40 21.79 20.63
N ASP A 618 31.73 21.74 20.61
CA ASP A 618 32.52 21.76 19.37
C ASP A 618 32.39 20.46 18.54
N CYS A 619 32.29 19.30 19.20
CA CYS A 619 31.96 18.04 18.53
C CYS A 619 30.48 17.97 18.10
N MET A 620 29.61 18.62 18.85
CA MET A 620 28.18 18.69 18.66
C MET A 620 27.82 19.63 17.52
N ALA A 621 28.49 20.77 17.34
CA ALA A 621 28.33 21.64 16.18
C ALA A 621 28.61 20.90 14.85
N LYS A 622 29.47 19.88 14.87
CA LYS A 622 29.69 18.96 13.73
C LYS A 622 28.65 17.84 13.62
N ALA A 623 27.92 17.53 14.69
CA ALA A 623 26.98 16.40 14.80
C ALA A 623 25.48 16.80 14.79
N TRP A 624 25.17 18.10 14.69
CA TRP A 624 23.92 18.65 15.22
C TRP A 624 22.64 18.60 14.40
N ALA A 625 22.63 18.25 13.12
CA ALA A 625 21.33 18.23 12.45
C ALA A 625 20.40 17.08 12.93
N HIS A 626 20.88 16.12 13.74
CA HIS A 626 20.23 14.80 13.82
C HIS A 626 20.26 14.04 15.15
N PHE A 627 20.76 14.64 16.24
CA PHE A 627 21.13 13.89 17.45
C PHE A 627 20.02 13.64 18.48
N LEU A 628 18.78 13.40 18.02
CA LEU A 628 17.73 12.97 18.94
C LEU A 628 17.97 11.53 19.43
N SER A 629 18.26 11.38 20.72
CA SER A 629 18.24 10.12 21.47
C SER A 629 16.81 9.57 21.68
N ARG A 630 15.79 10.22 21.08
CA ARG A 630 14.41 9.71 20.96
C ARG A 630 14.32 8.32 20.33
N LEU A 631 15.36 7.90 19.63
CA LEU A 631 15.53 6.58 19.03
C LEU A 631 15.38 5.41 20.04
N VAL A 632 15.95 5.52 21.24
CA VAL A 632 16.07 4.40 22.20
C VAL A 632 14.71 4.04 22.83
N LYS A 633 13.90 5.03 23.24
CA LYS A 633 12.58 4.76 23.85
C LYS A 633 11.56 4.20 22.84
N VAL A 634 11.66 4.57 21.56
CA VAL A 634 10.69 4.11 20.55
C VAL A 634 10.97 2.67 20.09
N LEU A 635 12.21 2.18 20.21
CA LEU A 635 12.54 0.76 19.99
C LEU A 635 11.79 -0.18 20.95
N THR A 636 11.46 0.31 22.15
CA THR A 636 10.60 -0.38 23.12
C THR A 636 9.14 -0.43 22.63
N MET A 637 8.62 0.64 22.02
CA MET A 637 7.26 0.66 21.45
C MET A 637 7.12 -0.23 20.19
N ILE A 638 8.17 -0.33 19.36
CA ILE A 638 8.20 -1.29 18.24
C ILE A 638 8.09 -2.73 18.79
N SER A 639 8.73 -3.05 19.92
CA SER A 639 8.53 -4.34 20.61
C SER A 639 7.10 -4.54 21.15
N VAL A 640 6.37 -3.51 21.58
CA VAL A 640 4.99 -3.70 22.06
C VAL A 640 3.99 -3.90 20.91
N LYS A 641 4.19 -3.21 19.79
CA LYS A 641 3.29 -3.29 18.61
C LYS A 641 3.57 -4.50 17.71
N TYR A 642 4.84 -4.92 17.61
CA TYR A 642 5.27 -6.06 16.79
C TYR A 642 5.67 -7.31 17.60
N GLY A 643 6.01 -7.16 18.88
CA GLY A 643 6.26 -8.28 19.79
C GLY A 643 4.99 -9.01 20.21
N LYS A 644 3.82 -8.34 20.29
CA LYS A 644 2.53 -9.03 20.43
C LYS A 644 2.19 -9.92 19.23
N THR A 645 2.71 -9.61 18.04
CA THR A 645 2.56 -10.47 16.84
C THR A 645 3.55 -11.64 16.84
N LEU A 646 4.65 -11.53 17.60
CA LEU A 646 5.65 -12.59 17.79
C LEU A 646 5.29 -13.53 18.96
N SER A 647 4.66 -13.01 20.02
CA SER A 647 4.26 -13.81 21.19
C SER A 647 2.93 -14.55 21.03
N ALA A 648 1.98 -14.00 20.25
CA ALA A 648 0.65 -14.62 20.08
C ALA A 648 0.63 -15.85 19.13
N GLY A 649 1.79 -16.25 18.60
CA GLY A 649 1.90 -17.33 17.61
C GLY A 649 2.51 -18.65 18.09
N VAL A 650 2.93 -18.78 19.36
CA VAL A 650 3.67 -19.97 19.81
C VAL A 650 3.23 -20.42 21.20
N VAL A 651 2.00 -20.91 21.28
CA VAL A 651 1.65 -22.01 22.18
C VAL A 651 1.05 -23.09 21.28
N THR A 652 1.91 -23.77 20.51
CA THR A 652 1.75 -25.12 19.93
C THR A 652 2.78 -25.33 18.80
N GLN A 653 3.68 -26.29 19.02
CA GLN A 653 4.50 -27.05 18.08
C GLN A 653 4.68 -26.54 16.63
N ARG A 654 5.85 -25.95 16.33
CA ARG A 654 6.74 -26.17 15.16
C ARG A 654 7.71 -24.97 15.04
N TRP A 655 8.94 -25.14 15.50
CA TRP A 655 9.92 -24.05 15.64
C TRP A 655 10.52 -23.58 14.29
N ASP A 656 10.58 -24.41 13.25
CA ASP A 656 11.23 -24.03 11.98
C ASP A 656 10.52 -22.91 11.19
N ASN A 657 9.18 -22.83 11.23
CA ASN A 657 8.43 -21.84 10.47
C ASN A 657 8.41 -20.44 11.12
N SER A 658 8.74 -20.34 12.41
CA SER A 658 8.71 -19.09 13.17
C SER A 658 9.91 -18.18 12.86
N PHE A 659 11.06 -18.78 12.52
CA PHE A 659 12.30 -18.04 12.24
C PHE A 659 12.32 -17.37 10.88
N TYR A 660 11.83 -18.06 9.84
CA TYR A 660 11.60 -17.44 8.53
C TYR A 660 10.60 -16.29 8.65
N ARG A 661 9.53 -16.46 9.45
CA ARG A 661 8.56 -15.39 9.73
C ARG A 661 9.21 -14.19 10.42
N LEU A 662 10.16 -14.37 11.33
CA LEU A 662 10.90 -13.26 11.96
C LEU A 662 11.69 -12.46 10.93
N ARG A 663 12.50 -13.13 10.08
CA ARG A 663 13.26 -12.48 8.99
C ARG A 663 12.33 -11.76 8.02
N TYR A 664 11.27 -12.43 7.53
CA TYR A 664 10.33 -11.83 6.56
C TYR A 664 9.49 -10.70 7.14
N ASN A 665 9.02 -10.81 8.39
CA ASN A 665 8.26 -9.74 9.03
C ASN A 665 9.15 -8.53 9.31
N LEU A 666 10.40 -8.75 9.73
CA LEU A 666 11.38 -7.69 9.91
C LEU A 666 11.68 -6.98 8.59
N ILE A 667 12.03 -7.72 7.54
CA ILE A 667 12.29 -7.16 6.21
C ILE A 667 11.08 -6.40 5.67
N ALA A 668 9.87 -6.93 5.86
CA ALA A 668 8.66 -6.24 5.44
C ALA A 668 8.42 -4.94 6.21
N VAL A 669 8.81 -4.85 7.48
CA VAL A 669 8.78 -3.59 8.26
C VAL A 669 9.84 -2.63 7.73
N ILE A 670 11.08 -3.09 7.52
CA ILE A 670 12.20 -2.28 7.01
C ILE A 670 11.90 -1.74 5.59
N CYS A 671 11.37 -2.57 4.68
CA CYS A 671 10.98 -2.14 3.33
C CYS A 671 9.82 -1.13 3.32
N ASN A 672 9.02 -0.99 4.39
CA ASN A 672 8.03 0.09 4.49
C ASN A 672 8.63 1.41 5.02
N CYS A 673 9.89 1.37 5.51
CA CYS A 673 10.65 2.52 5.99
C CYS A 673 11.55 3.15 4.90
N LEU A 674 11.71 2.45 3.77
CA LEU A 674 12.09 3.00 2.48
C LEU A 674 10.84 3.60 1.84
#